data_AF-A0A4R0HFZ0-F1
#
_entry.id   AF-A0A4R0HFZ0-F1
#
_cell.length_a   1.000
_cell.length_b   1.000
_cell.length_c   1.000
_cell.angle_alpha   90.00
_cell.angle_beta   90.00
_cell.angle_gamma   90.00
#
_symmetry.space_group_name_H-M   'P 1'
#
loop_
_entity.id
_entity.type
_entity.pdbx_description
1 polymer ?
#
loop_
_entity_poly.entity_id
_entity_poly.type
_entity_poly.pdbx_seq_one_letter_code
_entity_poly.pdbx_strand_id
1 'polypeptide(L)'
;MRKLLLPVLTVATLVGSLVVPGSTAAPTAEPGVIKPAAVRSATLGEDIKYNVYLPAGYDASDRRYPVVYLLHGRGDSMSAWTQVKSRLDELIGSGEIPPTIAIMPDAPWSSRASWYVDSAYRGTDPGRPVETAFFKDLVPQIDATYRTIADRTGRAIAGYSMGGAGALRYSLAHPDVFGAAIALSPAVYFPLPPSDSSTRDFGAFGKGKDPFVESTYLKLNWPAALKSFAATGLQSHLFLAVGDDEYKNPKPIDATHDLDFETHVVFNQAARVPTLTSEFRVVDGGHDWDVWGPTFAEGAKYIFQYLGKPPATPMQAAITGTPGEDRAGGIATDASGNIYQAVAAAGALDGQPYAGGTDVALTKYRADGSREWTRSLGTAGTERAYGVAVDADGRVVVTGYTNGDLDGAHAGNATDDAFAAQYDADGNRRWLTQFGVPGVADRSYSVAIDGTAVYVGGYTKGALGGANQGDKDVFVARLDADGKQVWLRQTGSAGEDKGMSVAVSGGAVYLAGMTAGELGTSAGGIDGFLARYSPNGDPVWTKQVGTAASDEVWGVAPDPAGGVYLTGYTAGDFAGTLSGDKDILVARADADGVLTWRDQFGTTGNDKAAAVAVDASGAVYVGGFTDGSLETPLGKFDGVLTKYSPDHARSWTRQFGTADDDAADAYAEANLYLTTTSVGTQLSGLTATDVFRTTFTTDGANKLP
;
A
#
# COMPACT_ATOMS: atom_id res chain seq x y z
N MET A 1 39.69 -60.87 -33.05
CA MET A 1 38.65 -60.55 -32.04
C MET A 1 39.33 -60.00 -30.79
N ARG A 2 39.86 -58.77 -30.81
CA ARG A 2 39.26 -57.50 -30.34
C ARG A 2 38.66 -57.55 -28.92
N LYS A 3 39.43 -57.10 -27.92
CA LYS A 3 38.92 -56.29 -26.79
C LYS A 3 39.90 -55.13 -26.55
N LEU A 4 39.33 -53.94 -26.58
CA LEU A 4 39.95 -52.61 -26.47
C LEU A 4 40.61 -52.41 -25.09
N LEU A 5 41.80 -51.80 -25.09
CA LEU A 5 42.37 -51.07 -23.96
C LEU A 5 42.21 -49.57 -24.27
N LEU A 6 41.50 -48.83 -23.42
CA LEU A 6 41.51 -47.37 -23.38
C LEU A 6 42.32 -46.92 -22.15
N PRO A 7 43.19 -45.90 -22.27
CA PRO A 7 43.91 -45.34 -21.14
C PRO A 7 43.05 -44.36 -20.34
N VAL A 8 43.23 -44.38 -19.02
CA VAL A 8 42.67 -43.43 -18.05
C VAL A 8 43.30 -42.06 -18.26
N LEU A 9 42.47 -41.06 -18.60
CA LEU A 9 42.88 -39.66 -18.68
C LEU A 9 42.54 -38.97 -17.35
N THR A 10 43.58 -38.52 -16.65
CA THR A 10 43.50 -37.76 -15.41
C THR A 10 42.96 -36.35 -15.69
N VAL A 11 41.77 -36.02 -15.18
CA VAL A 11 41.25 -34.65 -15.18
C VAL A 11 41.70 -33.97 -13.89
N ALA A 12 42.57 -32.97 -14.01
CA ALA A 12 42.93 -32.08 -12.93
C ALA A 12 41.77 -31.11 -12.66
N THR A 13 41.13 -31.23 -11.51
CA THR A 13 40.18 -30.25 -10.99
C THR A 13 40.96 -29.06 -10.41
N LEU A 14 40.94 -27.94 -11.13
CA LEU A 14 41.42 -26.65 -10.64
C LEU A 14 40.38 -26.10 -9.65
N VAL A 15 40.65 -26.19 -8.34
CA VAL A 15 39.84 -25.55 -7.31
C VAL A 15 40.22 -24.06 -7.30
N GLY A 16 39.53 -23.27 -8.13
CA GLY A 16 39.51 -21.82 -8.02
C GLY A 16 38.68 -21.43 -6.81
N SER A 17 39.33 -21.00 -5.74
CA SER A 17 38.69 -20.40 -4.57
C SER A 17 37.95 -19.11 -4.98
N LEU A 18 36.65 -19.25 -5.21
CA LEU A 18 35.70 -18.15 -5.29
C LEU A 18 35.60 -17.53 -3.90
N VAL A 19 36.23 -16.38 -3.74
CA VAL A 19 35.89 -15.44 -2.66
C VAL A 19 34.50 -14.93 -2.99
N VAL A 20 33.48 -15.51 -2.36
CA VAL A 20 32.13 -14.93 -2.31
C VAL A 20 32.29 -13.57 -1.62
N PRO A 21 32.00 -12.43 -2.29
CA PRO A 21 31.88 -11.17 -1.57
C PRO A 21 30.73 -11.39 -0.58
N GLY A 22 31.05 -11.28 0.72
CA GLY A 22 30.05 -11.45 1.77
C GLY A 22 28.84 -10.57 1.46
N SER A 23 27.65 -11.16 1.48
CA SER A 23 26.40 -10.42 1.42
C SER A 23 26.46 -9.37 2.52
N THR A 24 26.65 -8.12 2.15
CA THR A 24 26.34 -7.01 3.04
C THR A 24 24.84 -7.11 3.27
N ALA A 25 24.47 -7.53 4.48
CA ALA A 25 23.07 -7.54 4.90
C ALA A 25 22.43 -6.21 4.53
N ALA A 26 21.24 -6.28 3.95
CA ALA A 26 20.45 -5.11 3.58
C ALA A 26 20.40 -4.11 4.74
N PRO A 27 20.49 -2.80 4.49
CA PRO A 27 20.07 -1.84 5.50
C PRO A 27 18.56 -2.01 5.67
N THR A 28 18.17 -2.77 6.70
CA THR A 28 16.77 -2.95 7.10
C THR A 28 16.07 -1.60 7.21
N ALA A 29 14.83 -1.48 6.69
CA ALA A 29 13.93 -0.39 7.05
C ALA A 29 14.04 -0.11 8.55
N GLU A 30 14.12 1.16 8.96
CA GLU A 30 14.42 1.48 10.36
C GLU A 30 13.43 0.73 11.28
N PRO A 31 13.92 -0.18 12.13
CA PRO A 31 13.01 -1.04 12.88
C PRO A 31 12.25 -0.22 13.92
N GLY A 32 11.03 -0.65 14.25
CA GLY A 32 10.30 -0.08 15.38
C GLY A 32 11.09 -0.19 16.68
N VAL A 33 10.77 0.65 17.66
CA VAL A 33 11.53 0.76 18.91
C VAL A 33 10.65 0.36 20.09
N ILE A 34 11.18 -0.48 20.97
CA ILE A 34 10.56 -0.77 22.27
C ILE A 34 11.18 0.12 23.35
N LYS A 35 10.34 0.83 24.10
CA LYS A 35 10.75 1.69 25.22
C LYS A 35 9.98 1.29 26.50
N PRO A 36 10.64 1.15 27.66
CA PRO A 36 9.95 0.99 28.92
C PRO A 36 9.36 2.33 29.37
N ALA A 37 8.17 2.29 29.98
CA ALA A 37 7.47 3.45 30.51
C ALA A 37 6.61 3.05 31.73
N ALA A 38 6.02 4.05 32.38
CA ALA A 38 5.11 3.85 33.50
C ALA A 38 4.04 4.95 33.55
N VAL A 39 2.86 4.60 34.04
CA VAL A 39 1.77 5.53 34.36
C VAL A 39 1.43 5.42 35.83
N ARG A 40 1.40 6.54 36.55
CA ARG A 40 0.96 6.58 37.93
C ARG A 40 -0.55 6.34 37.99
N SER A 41 -0.98 5.21 38.55
CA SER A 41 -2.41 4.89 38.71
C SER A 41 -2.98 5.49 39.99
N ALA A 42 -3.99 6.36 39.83
CA ALA A 42 -4.74 6.90 40.96
C ALA A 42 -5.59 5.80 41.63
N THR A 43 -6.12 4.87 40.84
CA THR A 43 -6.95 3.75 41.33
C THR A 43 -6.16 2.79 42.22
N LEU A 44 -4.91 2.47 41.84
CA LEU A 44 -4.09 1.51 42.57
C LEU A 44 -3.23 2.15 43.65
N GLY A 45 -2.92 3.45 43.53
CA GLY A 45 -1.98 4.08 44.44
C GLY A 45 -0.51 3.69 44.15
N GLU A 46 -0.22 3.06 43.02
CA GLU A 46 1.13 2.71 42.54
C GLU A 46 1.30 2.95 41.03
N ASP A 47 2.46 2.63 40.46
CA ASP A 47 2.75 2.77 39.02
C ASP A 47 2.36 1.51 38.24
N ILE A 48 1.71 1.69 37.09
CA ILE A 48 1.53 0.67 36.06
C ILE A 48 2.72 0.77 35.11
N LYS A 49 3.65 -0.18 35.19
CA LYS A 49 4.76 -0.29 34.24
C LYS A 49 4.29 -0.93 32.94
N TYR A 50 4.87 -0.53 31.82
CA TYR A 50 4.60 -1.15 30.52
C TYR A 50 5.79 -0.98 29.58
N ASN A 51 5.90 -1.87 28.60
CA ASN A 51 6.70 -1.60 27.41
C ASN A 51 5.79 -1.02 26.32
N VAL A 52 6.28 -0.04 25.56
CA VAL A 52 5.64 0.45 24.34
C VAL A 52 6.50 0.11 23.14
N TYR A 53 5.92 -0.52 22.12
CA TYR A 53 6.46 -0.57 20.78
C TYR A 53 5.94 0.63 19.98
N LEU A 54 6.84 1.40 19.39
CA LEU A 54 6.52 2.46 18.43
C LEU A 54 7.00 2.03 17.04
N PRO A 55 6.14 2.14 16.00
CA PRO A 55 6.50 1.70 14.66
C PRO A 55 7.60 2.58 14.05
N ALA A 56 8.26 2.06 13.03
CA ALA A 56 9.20 2.81 12.19
C ALA A 56 8.62 4.16 11.75
N GLY A 57 9.43 5.23 11.80
CA GLY A 57 9.00 6.57 11.38
C GLY A 57 8.01 7.27 12.32
N TYR A 58 7.67 6.68 13.48
CA TYR A 58 6.77 7.32 14.46
C TYR A 58 7.19 8.76 14.75
N ASP A 59 8.43 8.97 15.21
CA ASP A 59 8.94 10.30 15.63
C ASP A 59 9.04 11.33 14.47
N ALA A 60 9.02 10.89 13.22
CA ALA A 60 9.12 11.75 12.03
C ALA A 60 7.77 12.19 11.44
N SER A 61 6.67 11.64 11.95
CA SER A 61 5.32 11.91 11.45
C SER A 61 4.47 12.58 12.53
N ASP A 62 3.34 13.19 12.17
CA ASP A 62 2.26 13.59 13.09
C ASP A 62 1.06 12.62 13.06
N ARG A 63 1.17 11.49 12.34
CA ARG A 63 0.07 10.52 12.19
C ARG A 63 -0.36 9.93 13.52
N ARG A 64 -1.64 9.57 13.60
CA ARG A 64 -2.20 8.74 14.67
C ARG A 64 -2.21 7.28 14.23
N TYR A 65 -2.00 6.38 15.18
CA TYR A 65 -1.80 4.95 14.95
C TYR A 65 -2.82 4.13 15.75
N PRO A 66 -3.24 2.97 15.25
CA PRO A 66 -3.93 2.02 16.11
C PRO A 66 -3.04 1.56 17.26
N VAL A 67 -3.70 1.02 18.28
CA VAL A 67 -3.06 0.47 19.48
C VAL A 67 -3.56 -0.94 19.73
N VAL A 68 -2.62 -1.86 19.95
CA VAL A 68 -2.92 -3.18 20.54
C VAL A 68 -2.37 -3.26 21.96
N TYR A 69 -3.23 -3.61 22.92
CA TYR A 69 -2.83 -3.90 24.29
C TYR A 69 -2.52 -5.39 24.43
N LEU A 70 -1.31 -5.72 24.89
CA LEU A 70 -0.77 -7.08 24.91
C LEU A 70 -0.68 -7.61 26.36
N LEU A 71 -1.67 -8.41 26.75
CA LEU A 71 -1.82 -8.97 28.09
C LEU A 71 -1.01 -10.26 28.23
N HIS A 72 -0.09 -10.32 29.18
CA HIS A 72 0.77 -11.49 29.38
C HIS A 72 0.09 -12.60 30.19
N GLY A 73 0.63 -13.82 30.11
CA GLY A 73 0.17 -14.98 30.85
C GLY A 73 0.56 -14.95 32.33
N ARG A 74 -0.03 -15.86 33.10
CA ARG A 74 0.34 -16.08 34.51
C ARG A 74 1.73 -16.69 34.53
N GLY A 75 2.73 -15.97 35.03
CA GLY A 75 4.11 -16.42 34.93
C GLY A 75 5.03 -15.32 34.45
N ASP A 76 4.47 -14.38 33.70
CA ASP A 76 5.27 -13.47 32.90
C ASP A 76 5.18 -12.04 33.42
N SER A 77 5.68 -11.13 32.59
CA SER A 77 5.64 -9.68 32.75
C SER A 77 5.49 -9.04 31.36
N MET A 78 5.44 -7.71 31.32
CA MET A 78 5.56 -6.92 30.09
C MET A 78 6.75 -7.30 29.17
N SER A 79 7.76 -8.01 29.67
CA SER A 79 8.93 -8.44 28.88
C SER A 79 8.62 -9.57 27.91
N ALA A 80 7.63 -10.44 28.20
CA ALA A 80 7.36 -11.62 27.37
C ALA A 80 6.90 -11.25 25.96
N TRP A 81 6.08 -10.20 25.83
CA TRP A 81 5.60 -9.69 24.56
C TRP A 81 6.68 -9.00 23.70
N THR A 82 7.87 -8.71 24.24
CA THR A 82 8.96 -8.14 23.41
C THR A 82 9.39 -9.09 22.28
N GLN A 83 9.09 -10.39 22.40
CA GLN A 83 9.35 -11.42 21.40
C GLN A 83 8.56 -11.22 20.09
N VAL A 84 7.46 -10.44 20.08
CA VAL A 84 6.72 -10.15 18.85
C VAL A 84 7.27 -8.95 18.07
N LYS A 85 8.33 -8.28 18.56
CA LYS A 85 8.89 -7.09 17.93
C LYS A 85 9.23 -7.32 16.45
N SER A 86 10.01 -8.36 16.14
CA SER A 86 10.43 -8.63 14.76
C SER A 86 9.25 -8.96 13.86
N ARG A 87 8.23 -9.63 14.39
CA ARG A 87 6.99 -9.93 13.66
C ARG A 87 6.19 -8.66 13.37
N LEU A 88 6.10 -7.74 14.32
CA LEU A 88 5.47 -6.43 14.09
C LEU A 88 6.24 -5.64 13.03
N ASP A 89 7.57 -5.59 13.12
CA ASP A 89 8.41 -4.92 12.12
C ASP A 89 8.22 -5.52 10.72
N GLU A 90 8.19 -6.86 10.62
CA GLU A 90 7.98 -7.59 9.36
C GLU A 90 6.59 -7.31 8.78
N LEU A 91 5.53 -7.49 9.56
CA LEU A 91 4.14 -7.29 9.11
C LEU A 91 3.86 -5.84 8.71
N ILE A 92 4.47 -4.87 9.40
CA ILE A 92 4.35 -3.45 9.07
C ILE A 92 5.16 -3.14 7.80
N GLY A 93 6.39 -3.65 7.71
CA GLY A 93 7.27 -3.44 6.57
C GLY A 93 6.77 -4.08 5.27
N SER A 94 6.09 -5.23 5.36
CA SER A 94 5.40 -5.88 4.24
C SER A 94 4.03 -5.25 3.93
N GLY A 95 3.55 -4.34 4.78
CA GLY A 95 2.23 -3.72 4.66
C GLY A 95 1.06 -4.67 4.95
N GLU A 96 1.30 -5.85 5.54
CA GLU A 96 0.26 -6.80 5.93
C GLU A 96 -0.57 -6.31 7.12
N ILE A 97 -0.02 -5.42 7.95
CA ILE A 97 -0.76 -4.66 8.96
C ILE A 97 -0.37 -3.17 8.87
N PRO A 98 -1.24 -2.22 9.26
CA PRO A 98 -0.86 -0.82 9.34
C PRO A 98 0.21 -0.63 10.44
N PRO A 99 1.08 0.39 10.31
CA PRO A 99 1.93 0.84 11.42
C PRO A 99 1.11 0.97 12.70
N THR A 100 1.52 0.29 13.77
CA THR A 100 0.73 0.15 15.00
C THR A 100 1.57 0.37 16.24
N ILE A 101 0.95 0.91 17.29
CA ILE A 101 1.54 1.00 18.63
C ILE A 101 1.16 -0.27 19.39
N ALA A 102 2.11 -0.90 20.10
CA ALA A 102 1.79 -2.00 21.00
C ALA A 102 2.12 -1.63 22.45
N ILE A 103 1.12 -1.69 23.33
CA ILE A 103 1.27 -1.45 24.77
C ILE A 103 1.29 -2.80 25.47
N MET A 104 2.39 -3.12 26.15
CA MET A 104 2.60 -4.36 26.88
C MET A 104 2.56 -4.02 28.37
N PRO A 105 1.37 -3.88 28.98
CA PRO A 105 1.27 -3.57 30.39
C PRO A 105 1.82 -4.72 31.23
N ASP A 106 2.60 -4.36 32.23
CA ASP A 106 2.89 -5.25 33.34
C ASP A 106 1.65 -5.29 34.23
N ALA A 107 1.38 -6.45 34.84
CA ALA A 107 0.39 -6.58 35.90
C ALA A 107 1.10 -6.93 37.22
N PRO A 108 1.93 -6.03 37.81
CA PRO A 108 2.82 -6.38 38.91
C PRO A 108 2.08 -6.35 40.25
N TRP A 109 1.04 -7.16 40.37
CA TRP A 109 0.08 -7.08 41.45
C TRP A 109 -0.31 -8.48 41.95
N SER A 110 0.50 -8.98 42.90
CA SER A 110 0.35 -10.22 43.70
C SER A 110 0.69 -11.58 43.04
N SER A 111 1.82 -11.62 42.32
CA SER A 111 2.59 -12.83 41.95
C SER A 111 2.01 -13.83 40.94
N ARG A 112 1.11 -13.35 40.05
CA ARG A 112 0.92 -13.73 38.62
C ARG A 112 -0.51 -14.09 38.19
N ALA A 113 -1.53 -14.07 39.06
CA ALA A 113 -2.86 -14.62 38.74
C ALA A 113 -4.03 -13.65 38.99
N SER A 114 -3.94 -12.39 38.54
CA SER A 114 -5.02 -11.40 38.68
C SER A 114 -6.22 -11.68 37.78
N TRP A 115 -6.05 -12.46 36.71
CA TRP A 115 -7.04 -12.70 35.66
C TRP A 115 -7.63 -11.42 35.06
N TYR A 116 -6.91 -10.30 35.22
CA TYR A 116 -7.32 -8.98 34.75
C TYR A 116 -8.70 -8.55 35.29
N VAL A 117 -9.07 -8.95 36.51
CA VAL A 117 -10.33 -8.55 37.16
C VAL A 117 -10.12 -7.73 38.43
N ASP A 118 -11.16 -6.99 38.84
CA ASP A 118 -11.20 -6.32 40.14
C ASP A 118 -11.44 -7.33 41.27
N SER A 119 -10.45 -7.50 42.15
CA SER A 119 -10.55 -8.46 43.26
C SER A 119 -10.99 -7.84 44.59
N ALA A 120 -11.99 -8.45 45.22
CA ALA A 120 -12.47 -8.10 46.56
C ALA A 120 -11.80 -8.94 47.67
N TYR A 121 -10.75 -9.69 47.36
CA TYR A 121 -9.99 -10.47 48.31
C TYR A 121 -9.17 -9.59 49.26
N ARG A 122 -9.08 -9.98 50.53
CA ARG A 122 -8.47 -9.24 51.65
C ARG A 122 -7.62 -10.18 52.54
N GLY A 123 -7.15 -11.29 51.98
CA GLY A 123 -6.27 -12.24 52.67
C GLY A 123 -4.80 -11.78 52.70
N THR A 124 -3.87 -12.73 52.69
CA THR A 124 -2.43 -12.47 52.90
C THR A 124 -1.84 -11.57 51.81
N ASP A 125 -2.30 -11.70 50.57
CA ASP A 125 -1.98 -10.78 49.47
C ASP A 125 -3.29 -10.18 48.93
N PRO A 126 -3.71 -9.00 49.43
CA PRO A 126 -5.00 -8.43 49.08
C PRO A 126 -5.17 -8.14 47.59
N GLY A 127 -6.38 -8.41 47.09
CA GLY A 127 -6.76 -8.11 45.72
C GLY A 127 -6.79 -6.62 45.41
N ARG A 128 -6.60 -6.29 44.13
CA ARG A 128 -6.58 -4.92 43.60
C ARG A 128 -7.67 -4.72 42.54
N PRO A 129 -8.11 -3.47 42.30
CA PRO A 129 -9.03 -3.12 41.23
C PRO A 129 -8.31 -3.00 39.88
N VAL A 130 -7.80 -4.12 39.36
CA VAL A 130 -6.95 -4.18 38.15
C VAL A 130 -7.71 -3.75 36.89
N GLU A 131 -8.95 -4.20 36.72
CA GLU A 131 -9.78 -3.85 35.57
C GLU A 131 -10.14 -2.37 35.60
N THR A 132 -10.56 -1.86 36.76
CA THR A 132 -10.83 -0.43 36.91
C THR A 132 -9.59 0.42 36.61
N ALA A 133 -8.41 0.03 37.11
CA ALA A 133 -7.18 0.78 36.87
C ALA A 133 -6.76 0.78 35.39
N PHE A 134 -6.95 -0.35 34.70
CA PHE A 134 -6.67 -0.46 33.27
C PHE A 134 -7.50 0.57 32.47
N PHE A 135 -8.81 0.63 32.69
CA PHE A 135 -9.70 1.50 31.90
C PHE A 135 -9.73 2.96 32.37
N LYS A 136 -9.57 3.23 33.68
CA LYS A 136 -9.63 4.60 34.20
C LYS A 136 -8.28 5.32 34.18
N ASP A 137 -7.18 4.58 34.33
CA ASP A 137 -5.86 5.18 34.45
C ASP A 137 -4.99 4.87 33.23
N LEU A 138 -4.84 3.61 32.83
CA LEU A 138 -3.90 3.26 31.77
C LEU A 138 -4.37 3.74 30.39
N VAL A 139 -5.54 3.32 29.92
CA VAL A 139 -6.02 3.64 28.55
C VAL A 139 -6.03 5.15 28.27
N PRO A 140 -6.64 6.02 29.11
CA PRO A 140 -6.66 7.45 28.85
C PRO A 140 -5.27 8.09 28.85
N GLN A 141 -4.35 7.59 29.69
CA GLN A 141 -2.98 8.10 29.75
C GLN A 141 -2.16 7.69 28.52
N ILE A 142 -2.37 6.49 27.98
CA ILE A 142 -1.77 6.08 26.71
C ILE A 142 -2.23 7.01 25.59
N ASP A 143 -3.53 7.30 25.48
CA ASP A 143 -4.06 8.18 24.42
C ASP A 143 -3.60 9.64 24.57
N ALA A 144 -3.31 10.08 25.80
CA ALA A 144 -2.73 11.39 26.07
C ALA A 144 -1.22 11.47 25.79
N THR A 145 -0.52 10.34 25.87
CA THR A 145 0.95 10.28 25.75
C THR A 145 1.41 9.98 24.32
N TYR A 146 0.68 9.12 23.61
CA TYR A 146 1.03 8.67 22.27
C TYR A 146 -0.03 9.10 21.25
N ARG A 147 0.36 9.18 19.99
CA ARG A 147 -0.56 9.53 18.88
C ARG A 147 -1.39 8.31 18.52
N THR A 148 -2.37 8.00 19.35
CA THR A 148 -3.29 6.87 19.13
C THR A 148 -4.52 7.32 18.34
N ILE A 149 -5.15 6.40 17.63
CA ILE A 149 -6.56 6.49 17.26
C ILE A 149 -7.35 6.13 18.52
N ALA A 150 -7.78 7.16 19.26
CA ALA A 150 -8.17 7.08 20.67
C ALA A 150 -9.62 6.57 20.90
N ASP A 151 -10.14 5.74 20.01
CA ASP A 151 -11.45 5.10 20.14
C ASP A 151 -11.38 3.63 19.71
N ARG A 152 -12.50 2.92 19.82
CA ARG A 152 -12.56 1.48 19.56
C ARG A 152 -12.22 1.08 18.12
N THR A 153 -12.34 1.98 17.14
CA THR A 153 -11.98 1.70 15.74
C THR A 153 -10.46 1.58 15.58
N GLY A 154 -9.70 2.16 16.50
CA GLY A 154 -8.24 2.08 16.54
C GLY A 154 -7.68 1.17 17.63
N ARG A 155 -8.52 0.51 18.43
CA ARG A 155 -8.07 -0.15 19.66
C ARG A 155 -8.40 -1.64 19.69
N ALA A 156 -7.36 -2.44 19.87
CA ALA A 156 -7.44 -3.89 20.02
C ALA A 156 -6.81 -4.36 21.33
N ILE A 157 -7.13 -5.60 21.72
CA ILE A 157 -6.51 -6.27 22.85
C ILE A 157 -6.15 -7.70 22.51
N ALA A 158 -4.94 -8.12 22.85
CA ALA A 158 -4.48 -9.48 22.67
C ALA A 158 -3.95 -10.05 23.98
N GLY A 159 -3.96 -11.37 24.11
CA GLY A 159 -3.40 -12.02 25.27
C GLY A 159 -3.20 -13.51 25.08
N TYR A 160 -2.28 -14.10 25.85
CA TYR A 160 -2.12 -15.55 25.93
C TYR A 160 -2.42 -16.10 27.33
N SER A 161 -2.93 -17.32 27.45
CA SER A 161 -3.19 -17.98 28.74
C SER A 161 -4.11 -17.14 29.65
N MET A 162 -3.62 -16.70 30.83
CA MET A 162 -4.29 -15.70 31.67
C MET A 162 -4.60 -14.40 30.93
N GLY A 163 -3.65 -13.91 30.14
CA GLY A 163 -3.85 -12.75 29.28
C GLY A 163 -4.89 -12.99 28.21
N GLY A 164 -4.98 -14.21 27.67
CA GLY A 164 -6.01 -14.59 26.70
C GLY A 164 -7.42 -14.53 27.29
N ALA A 165 -7.57 -14.99 28.55
CA ALA A 165 -8.80 -14.82 29.29
C ALA A 165 -9.13 -13.34 29.57
N GLY A 166 -8.12 -12.53 29.90
CA GLY A 166 -8.26 -11.08 30.08
C GLY A 166 -8.67 -10.37 28.80
N ALA A 167 -8.05 -10.70 27.66
CA ALA A 167 -8.34 -10.12 26.36
C ALA A 167 -9.77 -10.45 25.91
N LEU A 168 -10.19 -11.70 26.06
CA LEU A 168 -11.57 -12.13 25.80
C LEU A 168 -12.56 -11.40 26.71
N ARG A 169 -12.26 -11.30 28.01
CA ARG A 169 -13.14 -10.58 28.94
C ARG A 169 -13.28 -9.11 28.56
N TYR A 170 -12.16 -8.42 28.32
CA TYR A 170 -12.18 -6.98 28.07
C TYR A 170 -12.86 -6.62 26.75
N SER A 171 -12.67 -7.42 25.71
CA SER A 171 -13.36 -7.18 24.42
C SER A 171 -14.87 -7.38 24.52
N LEU A 172 -15.33 -8.35 25.31
CA LEU A 172 -16.76 -8.63 25.49
C LEU A 172 -17.43 -7.71 26.52
N ALA A 173 -16.73 -7.38 27.61
CA ALA A 173 -17.28 -6.57 28.70
C ALA A 173 -17.18 -5.06 28.46
N HIS A 174 -16.20 -4.62 27.66
CA HIS A 174 -15.96 -3.20 27.31
C HIS A 174 -15.88 -3.02 25.78
N PRO A 175 -16.92 -3.42 25.02
CA PRO A 175 -16.93 -3.29 23.57
C PRO A 175 -17.00 -1.84 23.11
N ASP A 176 -17.30 -0.89 23.99
CA ASP A 176 -17.18 0.55 23.74
C ASP A 176 -15.72 1.02 23.65
N VAL A 177 -14.77 0.27 24.24
CA VAL A 177 -13.35 0.61 24.26
C VAL A 177 -12.56 -0.15 23.20
N PHE A 178 -12.90 -1.42 22.95
CA PHE A 178 -12.17 -2.31 22.03
C PHE A 178 -13.01 -2.76 20.83
N GLY A 179 -12.44 -2.65 19.63
CA GLY A 179 -13.07 -3.10 18.38
C GLY A 179 -12.76 -4.55 18.03
N ALA A 180 -11.59 -5.06 18.42
CA ALA A 180 -11.18 -6.43 18.12
C ALA A 180 -10.30 -7.04 19.21
N ALA A 181 -10.20 -8.38 19.23
CA ALA A 181 -9.33 -9.09 20.15
C ALA A 181 -8.67 -10.35 19.57
N ILE A 182 -7.53 -10.71 20.15
CA ILE A 182 -6.81 -11.97 19.91
C ILE A 182 -6.69 -12.71 21.24
N ALA A 183 -7.24 -13.92 21.33
CA ALA A 183 -7.16 -14.77 22.51
C ALA A 183 -6.41 -16.06 22.17
N LEU A 184 -5.18 -16.17 22.69
CA LEU A 184 -4.25 -17.27 22.44
C LEU A 184 -4.24 -18.21 23.66
N SER A 185 -4.48 -19.51 23.45
CA SER A 185 -4.64 -20.51 24.51
C SER A 185 -5.39 -19.96 25.75
N PRO A 186 -6.58 -19.34 25.57
CA PRO A 186 -7.22 -18.61 26.66
C PRO A 186 -7.61 -19.55 27.80
N ALA A 187 -7.24 -19.22 29.03
CA ALA A 187 -7.61 -20.03 30.20
C ALA A 187 -9.02 -19.65 30.72
N VAL A 188 -10.05 -20.14 30.01
CA VAL A 188 -11.46 -19.69 30.10
C VAL A 188 -12.44 -20.82 30.41
N TYR A 189 -12.46 -21.27 31.66
CA TYR A 189 -13.18 -22.48 32.06
C TYR A 189 -14.70 -22.30 32.22
N PHE A 190 -15.50 -23.29 31.78
CA PHE A 190 -16.95 -23.30 31.95
C PHE A 190 -17.50 -24.67 32.40
N PRO A 191 -18.45 -24.73 33.37
CA PRO A 191 -19.04 -23.62 34.12
C PRO A 191 -18.11 -23.04 35.19
N LEU A 192 -17.20 -23.85 35.73
CA LEU A 192 -16.24 -23.46 36.76
C LEU A 192 -14.86 -24.03 36.42
N PRO A 193 -13.77 -23.38 36.86
CA PRO A 193 -12.42 -23.92 36.70
C PRO A 193 -12.24 -25.23 37.47
N PRO A 194 -11.33 -26.14 37.05
CA PRO A 194 -10.95 -27.32 37.84
C PRO A 194 -10.59 -26.95 39.29
N SER A 195 -10.78 -27.88 40.24
CA SER A 195 -10.57 -27.62 41.67
C SER A 195 -9.14 -27.24 42.04
N ASP A 196 -8.18 -27.68 41.24
CA ASP A 196 -6.73 -27.45 41.33
C ASP A 196 -6.22 -26.38 40.36
N SER A 197 -7.14 -25.66 39.69
CA SER A 197 -6.76 -24.57 38.80
C SER A 197 -6.31 -23.34 39.58
N SER A 198 -5.21 -22.74 39.12
CA SER A 198 -4.70 -21.45 39.64
C SER A 198 -5.71 -20.29 39.57
N THR A 199 -6.80 -20.43 38.81
CA THR A 199 -7.95 -19.50 38.85
C THR A 199 -8.59 -19.40 40.23
N ARG A 200 -8.43 -20.43 41.07
CA ARG A 200 -9.03 -20.52 42.43
C ARG A 200 -8.08 -20.08 43.55
N ASP A 201 -6.78 -20.01 43.30
CA ASP A 201 -5.77 -20.02 44.38
C ASP A 201 -5.41 -18.62 44.90
N PHE A 202 -5.50 -17.59 44.05
CA PHE A 202 -4.85 -16.29 44.30
C PHE A 202 -5.82 -15.12 44.54
N GLY A 203 -7.10 -15.38 44.78
CA GLY A 203 -8.01 -14.32 45.20
C GLY A 203 -8.62 -13.49 44.07
N ALA A 204 -8.31 -13.72 42.79
CA ALA A 204 -8.85 -12.91 41.69
C ALA A 204 -10.38 -12.82 41.72
N PHE A 205 -11.04 -13.96 41.93
CA PHE A 205 -12.50 -14.06 42.08
C PHE A 205 -12.93 -14.21 43.54
N GLY A 206 -12.10 -13.75 44.48
CA GLY A 206 -12.30 -13.88 45.92
C GLY A 206 -13.04 -12.69 46.54
N LYS A 207 -13.53 -12.88 47.77
CA LYS A 207 -14.20 -11.84 48.57
C LYS A 207 -13.87 -12.02 50.05
N GLY A 208 -13.49 -10.95 50.73
CA GLY A 208 -13.10 -11.05 52.14
C GLY A 208 -11.86 -11.95 52.27
N LYS A 209 -11.94 -13.02 53.07
CA LYS A 209 -10.82 -13.97 53.23
C LYS A 209 -10.93 -15.21 52.34
N ASP A 210 -12.00 -15.34 51.55
CA ASP A 210 -12.20 -16.47 50.65
C ASP A 210 -11.52 -16.17 49.30
N PRO A 211 -10.57 -17.00 48.84
CA PRO A 211 -9.80 -16.74 47.62
C PRO A 211 -10.61 -16.97 46.33
N PHE A 212 -11.72 -17.70 46.41
CA PHE A 212 -12.60 -17.94 45.27
C PHE A 212 -14.05 -18.00 45.71
N VAL A 213 -14.89 -17.18 45.10
CA VAL A 213 -16.34 -17.18 45.29
C VAL A 213 -17.01 -17.48 43.96
N GLU A 214 -17.73 -18.60 43.88
CA GLU A 214 -18.36 -19.10 42.66
C GLU A 214 -19.25 -18.07 41.97
N SER A 215 -20.11 -17.39 42.74
CA SER A 215 -20.99 -16.35 42.21
C SER A 215 -20.24 -15.12 41.69
N THR A 216 -19.03 -14.88 42.18
CA THR A 216 -18.16 -13.81 41.65
C THR A 216 -17.55 -14.25 40.32
N TYR A 217 -17.05 -15.48 40.22
CA TYR A 217 -16.53 -16.03 38.96
C TYR A 217 -17.62 -16.07 37.88
N LEU A 218 -18.79 -16.64 38.16
CA LEU A 218 -19.89 -16.73 37.20
C LEU A 218 -20.43 -15.36 36.73
N LYS A 219 -20.23 -14.31 37.53
CA LYS A 219 -20.58 -12.93 37.13
C LYS A 219 -19.54 -12.34 36.17
N LEU A 220 -18.29 -12.77 36.27
CA LEU A 220 -17.15 -12.17 35.56
C LEU A 220 -16.59 -13.07 34.43
N ASN A 221 -17.07 -14.29 34.29
CA ASN A 221 -16.60 -15.23 33.27
C ASN A 221 -17.08 -14.85 31.85
N TRP A 222 -16.50 -15.52 30.85
CA TRP A 222 -16.73 -15.19 29.45
C TRP A 222 -18.19 -15.39 28.98
N PRO A 223 -19.00 -16.38 29.46
CA PRO A 223 -20.39 -16.49 29.01
C PRO A 223 -21.26 -15.33 29.51
N ALA A 224 -21.02 -14.86 30.74
CA ALA A 224 -21.70 -13.67 31.26
C ALA A 224 -21.31 -12.43 30.44
N ALA A 225 -20.02 -12.26 30.13
CA ALA A 225 -19.54 -11.18 29.28
C ALA A 225 -20.09 -11.25 27.86
N LEU A 226 -20.14 -12.44 27.23
CA LEU A 226 -20.68 -12.65 25.89
C LEU A 226 -22.18 -12.33 25.84
N LYS A 227 -22.94 -12.72 26.86
CA LYS A 227 -24.35 -12.36 26.98
C LYS A 227 -24.54 -10.85 27.05
N SER A 228 -23.71 -10.16 27.84
CA SER A 228 -23.72 -8.70 27.92
C SER A 228 -23.34 -8.06 26.59
N PHE A 229 -22.29 -8.54 25.92
CA PHE A 229 -21.86 -8.10 24.60
C PHE A 229 -22.99 -8.20 23.57
N ALA A 230 -23.63 -9.38 23.47
CA ALA A 230 -24.69 -9.64 22.50
C ALA A 230 -25.89 -8.68 22.66
N ALA A 231 -26.11 -8.15 23.86
CA ALA A 231 -27.15 -7.17 24.12
C ALA A 231 -26.80 -5.74 23.67
N THR A 232 -25.52 -5.44 23.38
CA THR A 232 -25.08 -4.09 22.98
C THR A 232 -25.40 -3.78 21.51
N GLY A 233 -25.48 -4.79 20.64
CA GLY A 233 -25.62 -4.61 19.18
C GLY A 233 -24.36 -4.06 18.49
N LEU A 234 -23.26 -3.93 19.21
CA LEU A 234 -21.99 -3.43 18.68
C LEU A 234 -21.27 -4.50 17.86
N GLN A 235 -20.66 -4.10 16.75
CA GLN A 235 -19.80 -4.95 15.93
C GLN A 235 -18.44 -5.16 16.59
N SER A 236 -17.90 -6.38 16.56
CA SER A 236 -16.55 -6.69 17.02
C SER A 236 -15.97 -7.94 16.33
N HIS A 237 -14.66 -8.16 16.50
CA HIS A 237 -13.89 -9.18 15.81
C HIS A 237 -13.03 -9.96 16.81
N LEU A 238 -13.06 -11.29 16.75
CA LEU A 238 -12.37 -12.16 17.70
C LEU A 238 -11.54 -13.23 16.98
N PHE A 239 -10.23 -13.22 17.17
CA PHE A 239 -9.36 -14.30 16.75
C PHE A 239 -9.02 -15.20 17.93
N LEU A 240 -9.22 -16.51 17.77
CA LEU A 240 -8.91 -17.53 18.76
C LEU A 240 -7.86 -18.49 18.21
N ALA A 241 -6.85 -18.81 19.00
CA ALA A 241 -5.90 -19.86 18.64
C ALA A 241 -5.47 -20.67 19.85
N VAL A 242 -5.16 -21.95 19.65
CA VAL A 242 -4.75 -22.88 20.70
C VAL A 242 -3.89 -24.00 20.12
N GLY A 243 -3.00 -24.55 20.95
CA GLY A 243 -2.24 -25.76 20.61
C GLY A 243 -3.09 -27.03 20.74
N ASP A 244 -2.80 -28.08 19.97
CA ASP A 244 -3.44 -29.40 20.14
C ASP A 244 -2.81 -30.25 21.25
N ASP A 245 -1.56 -29.95 21.62
CA ASP A 245 -0.80 -30.57 22.71
C ASP A 245 -0.88 -29.77 24.04
N GLU A 246 -1.97 -29.04 24.25
CA GLU A 246 -2.28 -28.41 25.53
C GLU A 246 -2.36 -29.43 26.69
N TYR A 247 -2.11 -28.97 27.92
CA TYR A 247 -2.12 -29.84 29.10
C TYR A 247 -3.44 -30.61 29.21
N LYS A 248 -3.36 -31.93 29.07
CA LYS A 248 -4.51 -32.83 29.19
C LYS A 248 -4.81 -33.11 30.65
N ASN A 249 -6.01 -32.76 31.10
CA ASN A 249 -6.41 -32.95 32.48
C ASN A 249 -6.44 -34.45 32.82
N PRO A 250 -5.75 -34.90 33.88
CA PRO A 250 -5.58 -36.33 34.16
C PRO A 250 -6.86 -37.01 34.68
N LYS A 251 -7.83 -36.21 35.16
CA LYS A 251 -9.12 -36.73 35.65
C LYS A 251 -10.14 -36.68 34.51
N PRO A 252 -10.80 -37.80 34.17
CA PRO A 252 -11.77 -37.83 33.08
C PRO A 252 -12.93 -36.83 33.22
N ILE A 253 -13.29 -36.46 34.45
CA ILE A 253 -14.34 -35.45 34.71
C ILE A 253 -13.91 -34.03 34.30
N ASP A 254 -12.61 -33.78 34.25
CA ASP A 254 -12.01 -32.49 33.91
C ASP A 254 -11.54 -32.44 32.44
N ALA A 255 -11.77 -33.48 31.63
CA ALA A 255 -11.34 -33.53 30.22
C ALA A 255 -11.99 -32.43 29.36
N THR A 256 -13.15 -31.90 29.76
CA THR A 256 -13.78 -30.73 29.12
C THR A 256 -13.12 -29.41 29.49
N HIS A 257 -12.10 -29.43 30.35
CA HIS A 257 -11.32 -28.25 30.76
C HIS A 257 -9.93 -28.21 30.10
N ASP A 258 -9.67 -29.09 29.15
CA ASP A 258 -8.51 -28.95 28.26
C ASP A 258 -8.69 -27.66 27.43
N LEU A 259 -7.63 -26.85 27.29
CA LEU A 259 -7.77 -25.50 26.73
C LEU A 259 -8.16 -25.51 25.25
N ASP A 260 -7.78 -26.55 24.51
CA ASP A 260 -8.22 -26.77 23.14
C ASP A 260 -9.74 -26.94 23.05
N PHE A 261 -10.32 -27.73 23.96
CA PHE A 261 -11.76 -27.92 24.08
C PHE A 261 -12.47 -26.62 24.49
N GLU A 262 -12.01 -25.96 25.56
CA GLU A 262 -12.62 -24.73 26.07
C GLU A 262 -12.58 -23.61 25.01
N THR A 263 -11.47 -23.47 24.29
CA THR A 263 -11.33 -22.49 23.20
C THR A 263 -12.30 -22.79 22.06
N HIS A 264 -12.49 -24.06 21.71
CA HIS A 264 -13.49 -24.47 20.72
C HIS A 264 -14.92 -24.11 21.16
N VAL A 265 -15.25 -24.29 22.45
CA VAL A 265 -16.56 -23.90 23.00
C VAL A 265 -16.77 -22.38 22.90
N VAL A 266 -15.75 -21.58 23.25
CA VAL A 266 -15.79 -20.12 23.08
C VAL A 266 -16.06 -19.75 21.63
N PHE A 267 -15.28 -20.29 20.69
CA PHE A 267 -15.46 -20.03 19.25
C PHE A 267 -16.89 -20.39 18.80
N ASN A 268 -17.37 -21.57 19.18
CA ASN A 268 -18.70 -22.04 18.82
C ASN A 268 -19.78 -21.06 19.29
N GLN A 269 -19.72 -20.60 20.55
CA GLN A 269 -20.71 -19.66 21.08
C GLN A 269 -20.55 -18.25 20.48
N ALA A 270 -19.32 -17.77 20.31
CA ALA A 270 -19.03 -16.46 19.72
C ALA A 270 -19.56 -16.35 18.27
N ALA A 271 -19.32 -17.37 17.44
CA ALA A 271 -19.76 -17.42 16.05
C ALA A 271 -21.29 -17.42 15.86
N ARG A 272 -22.07 -17.59 16.95
CA ARG A 272 -23.55 -17.51 16.94
C ARG A 272 -24.07 -16.11 17.27
N VAL A 273 -23.20 -15.18 17.66
CA VAL A 273 -23.56 -13.78 17.91
C VAL A 273 -23.39 -13.00 16.60
N PRO A 274 -24.47 -12.49 15.97
CA PRO A 274 -24.38 -11.89 14.64
C PRO A 274 -23.43 -10.69 14.52
N THR A 275 -23.16 -10.00 15.62
CA THR A 275 -22.28 -8.83 15.67
C THR A 275 -20.86 -9.15 16.13
N LEU A 276 -20.50 -10.44 16.28
CA LEU A 276 -19.17 -10.89 16.66
C LEU A 276 -18.62 -11.84 15.59
N THR A 277 -17.88 -11.29 14.64
CA THR A 277 -17.13 -12.14 13.70
C THR A 277 -16.00 -12.85 14.45
N SER A 278 -15.76 -14.12 14.16
CA SER A 278 -14.79 -14.94 14.88
C SER A 278 -14.02 -15.88 13.95
N GLU A 279 -12.72 -15.99 14.16
CA GLU A 279 -11.83 -16.98 13.51
C GLU A 279 -11.18 -17.89 14.56
N PHE A 280 -10.91 -19.14 14.19
CA PHE A 280 -10.33 -20.13 15.10
C PHE A 280 -9.21 -20.94 14.42
N ARG A 281 -8.09 -21.12 15.13
CA ARG A 281 -6.99 -21.99 14.75
C ARG A 281 -6.65 -23.00 15.84
N VAL A 282 -6.47 -24.24 15.44
CA VAL A 282 -5.78 -25.28 16.22
C VAL A 282 -4.47 -25.55 15.49
N VAL A 283 -3.35 -25.44 16.19
CA VAL A 283 -2.01 -25.60 15.62
C VAL A 283 -1.23 -26.66 16.40
N ASP A 284 -0.30 -27.33 15.72
CA ASP A 284 0.62 -28.28 16.33
C ASP A 284 1.46 -27.58 17.41
N GLY A 285 1.41 -28.08 18.65
CA GLY A 285 2.22 -27.56 19.76
C GLY A 285 1.47 -27.36 21.08
N GLY A 286 2.22 -26.98 22.11
CA GLY A 286 1.75 -26.90 23.49
C GLY A 286 1.47 -25.48 24.00
N HIS A 287 1.56 -25.31 25.33
CA HIS A 287 1.27 -24.05 26.00
C HIS A 287 2.49 -23.08 26.01
N ASP A 288 2.95 -22.70 24.83
CA ASP A 288 4.20 -21.94 24.66
C ASP A 288 4.25 -21.01 23.43
N TRP A 289 5.40 -20.35 23.25
CA TRP A 289 5.63 -19.33 22.22
C TRP A 289 5.74 -19.88 20.79
N ASP A 290 5.96 -21.19 20.60
CA ASP A 290 5.92 -21.81 19.27
C ASP A 290 4.48 -21.83 18.73
N VAL A 291 3.49 -21.86 19.64
CA VAL A 291 2.07 -21.63 19.31
C VAL A 291 1.74 -20.14 19.26
N TRP A 292 2.04 -19.39 20.33
CA TRP A 292 1.55 -18.00 20.46
C TRP A 292 2.18 -17.01 19.48
N GLY A 293 3.46 -17.18 19.13
CA GLY A 293 4.17 -16.27 18.23
C GLY A 293 3.60 -16.27 16.82
N PRO A 294 3.53 -17.42 16.13
CA PRO A 294 2.92 -17.53 14.80
C PRO A 294 1.43 -17.16 14.78
N THR A 295 0.65 -17.63 15.76
CA THR A 295 -0.79 -17.36 15.80
C THR A 295 -1.12 -15.91 16.17
N PHE A 296 -0.25 -15.21 16.92
CA PHE A 296 -0.34 -13.75 17.07
C PHE A 296 -0.20 -13.04 15.73
N ALA A 297 0.76 -13.45 14.88
CA ALA A 297 0.97 -12.82 13.58
C ALA A 297 -0.27 -12.99 12.66
N GLU A 298 -0.83 -14.20 12.60
CA GLU A 298 -2.08 -14.45 11.87
C GLU A 298 -3.25 -13.66 12.46
N GLY A 299 -3.39 -13.68 13.78
CA GLY A 299 -4.42 -12.91 14.48
C GLY A 299 -4.29 -11.41 14.25
N ALA A 300 -3.07 -10.86 14.18
CA ALA A 300 -2.81 -9.46 13.89
C ALA A 300 -3.29 -9.08 12.48
N LYS A 301 -2.94 -9.87 11.46
CA LYS A 301 -3.47 -9.69 10.09
C LYS A 301 -4.99 -9.67 10.09
N TYR A 302 -5.60 -10.62 10.82
CA TYR A 302 -7.05 -10.70 10.92
C TYR A 302 -7.68 -9.49 11.63
N ILE A 303 -7.18 -9.02 12.77
CA ILE A 303 -7.84 -7.91 13.48
C ILE A 303 -7.62 -6.56 12.80
N PHE A 304 -6.43 -6.34 12.22
CA PHE A 304 -6.08 -5.05 11.62
C PHE A 304 -6.68 -4.82 10.24
N GLN A 305 -7.30 -5.82 9.63
CA GLN A 305 -8.17 -5.58 8.47
C GLN A 305 -9.41 -4.73 8.85
N TYR A 306 -9.83 -4.79 10.13
CA TYR A 306 -11.02 -4.12 10.65
C TYR A 306 -10.69 -2.88 11.50
N LEU A 307 -9.47 -2.80 12.03
CA LEU A 307 -9.05 -1.72 12.92
C LEU A 307 -8.04 -0.79 12.26
N GLY A 308 -8.04 0.45 12.73
CA GLY A 308 -6.78 1.16 12.83
C GLY A 308 -6.23 1.69 11.54
N LYS A 309 -7.05 1.80 10.51
CA LYS A 309 -6.62 2.49 9.31
C LYS A 309 -6.42 3.95 9.71
N PRO A 310 -5.21 4.51 9.50
CA PRO A 310 -4.96 5.92 9.77
C PRO A 310 -6.00 6.77 9.05
N PRO A 311 -6.34 7.97 9.53
CA PRO A 311 -7.11 8.87 8.67
C PRO A 311 -6.34 9.10 7.37
N ALA A 312 -6.98 8.96 6.22
CA ALA A 312 -6.37 9.41 4.96
C ALA A 312 -6.03 10.89 5.07
N THR A 313 -5.03 11.31 4.31
CA THR A 313 -4.51 12.67 4.35
C THR A 313 -5.46 13.59 3.58
N PRO A 314 -6.13 14.56 4.23
CA PRO A 314 -6.91 15.55 3.49
C PRO A 314 -5.99 16.30 2.52
N MET A 315 -6.38 16.33 1.25
CA MET A 315 -5.54 16.87 0.21
C MET A 315 -5.41 18.39 0.34
N GLN A 316 -4.17 18.84 0.49
CA GLN A 316 -3.73 20.21 0.36
C GLN A 316 -3.19 20.42 -1.06
N ALA A 317 -4.04 20.93 -1.94
CA ALA A 317 -3.67 21.16 -3.33
C ALA A 317 -4.04 22.57 -3.81
N ALA A 318 -3.34 23.03 -4.84
CA ALA A 318 -3.76 24.18 -5.62
C ALA A 318 -4.61 23.69 -6.80
N ILE A 319 -5.76 24.33 -7.04
CA ILE A 319 -6.53 24.13 -8.27
C ILE A 319 -5.86 24.94 -9.39
N THR A 320 -5.58 24.27 -10.51
CA THR A 320 -4.71 24.76 -11.59
C THR A 320 -5.41 24.86 -12.95
N GLY A 321 -6.67 24.44 -13.02
CA GLY A 321 -7.51 24.48 -14.22
C GLY A 321 -8.49 25.66 -14.26
N THR A 322 -9.54 25.48 -15.03
CA THR A 322 -10.68 26.36 -15.23
C THR A 322 -11.89 25.86 -14.42
N PRO A 323 -12.97 26.65 -14.29
CA PRO A 323 -14.23 26.17 -13.71
C PRO A 323 -15.00 25.16 -14.57
N GLY A 324 -14.48 24.76 -15.74
CA GLY A 324 -15.09 23.79 -16.66
C GLY A 324 -14.65 22.35 -16.38
N GLU A 325 -15.06 21.42 -17.25
CA GLU A 325 -14.65 20.02 -17.17
C GLU A 325 -13.24 19.81 -17.74
N ASP A 326 -12.25 20.21 -16.95
CA ASP A 326 -10.84 20.06 -17.30
C ASP A 326 -10.36 18.62 -17.15
N ARG A 327 -9.21 18.30 -17.78
CA ARG A 327 -8.51 17.02 -17.56
C ARG A 327 -7.02 17.25 -17.31
N ALA A 328 -6.45 16.57 -16.30
CA ALA A 328 -5.02 16.65 -16.01
C ALA A 328 -4.20 15.98 -17.12
N GLY A 329 -3.13 16.59 -17.62
CA GLY A 329 -2.45 16.13 -18.85
C GLY A 329 -0.98 15.74 -18.75
N GLY A 330 -0.35 15.78 -17.57
CA GLY A 330 1.06 15.43 -17.40
C GLY A 330 1.83 16.46 -16.59
N ILE A 331 2.89 16.01 -15.91
CA ILE A 331 3.75 16.86 -15.08
C ILE A 331 5.22 16.44 -15.24
N ALA A 332 6.13 17.41 -15.32
CA ALA A 332 7.57 17.18 -15.36
C ALA A 332 8.33 18.23 -14.54
N THR A 333 9.55 17.90 -14.14
CA THR A 333 10.44 18.79 -13.38
C THR A 333 11.82 18.88 -14.01
N ASP A 334 12.40 20.07 -14.01
CA ASP A 334 13.80 20.25 -14.43
C ASP A 334 14.78 20.14 -13.24
N ALA A 335 16.08 20.16 -13.53
CA ALA A 335 17.13 20.06 -12.52
C ALA A 335 17.16 21.26 -11.54
N SER A 336 16.53 22.38 -11.88
CA SER A 336 16.38 23.54 -10.99
C SER A 336 15.15 23.43 -10.08
N GLY A 337 14.34 22.37 -10.24
CA GLY A 337 13.10 22.17 -9.52
C GLY A 337 11.91 22.95 -10.09
N ASN A 338 12.02 23.54 -11.28
CA ASN A 338 10.86 24.13 -11.94
C ASN A 338 9.91 23.03 -12.38
N ILE A 339 8.60 23.32 -12.36
CA ILE A 339 7.53 22.37 -12.62
C ILE A 339 6.82 22.78 -13.90
N TYR A 340 6.56 21.81 -14.77
CA TYR A 340 5.82 21.98 -16.01
C TYR A 340 4.57 21.10 -15.92
N GLN A 341 3.39 21.72 -15.97
CA GLN A 341 2.11 21.03 -15.85
C GLN A 341 1.27 21.29 -17.10
N ALA A 342 0.71 20.22 -17.67
CA ALA A 342 -0.28 20.34 -18.75
C ALA A 342 -1.69 20.07 -18.23
N VAL A 343 -2.64 20.85 -18.72
CA VAL A 343 -4.08 20.72 -18.46
C VAL A 343 -4.80 20.75 -19.81
N ALA A 344 -5.75 19.87 -20.04
CA ALA A 344 -6.75 20.05 -21.11
C ALA A 344 -7.88 20.90 -20.54
N ALA A 345 -7.83 22.19 -20.83
CA ALA A 345 -8.68 23.22 -20.24
C ALA A 345 -9.95 23.42 -21.06
N ALA A 346 -11.12 23.37 -20.41
CA ALA A 346 -12.43 23.63 -21.02
C ALA A 346 -12.78 25.14 -21.04
N GLY A 347 -11.76 26.01 -21.02
CA GLY A 347 -11.93 27.45 -20.97
C GLY A 347 -10.62 28.22 -21.02
N ALA A 348 -10.71 29.55 -21.03
CA ALA A 348 -9.54 30.41 -21.01
C ALA A 348 -8.82 30.34 -19.66
N LEU A 349 -7.52 30.06 -19.69
CA LEU A 349 -6.67 29.97 -18.50
C LEU A 349 -5.57 31.03 -18.57
N ASP A 350 -5.39 31.79 -17.49
CA ASP A 350 -4.27 32.73 -17.34
C ASP A 350 -4.14 33.79 -18.45
N GLY A 351 -5.28 34.21 -19.01
CA GLY A 351 -5.32 35.17 -20.12
C GLY A 351 -4.86 34.58 -21.46
N GLN A 352 -4.60 33.28 -21.54
CA GLN A 352 -4.38 32.58 -22.80
C GLN A 352 -5.73 32.39 -23.53
N PRO A 353 -5.73 32.42 -24.88
CA PRO A 353 -6.94 32.20 -25.66
C PRO A 353 -7.46 30.76 -25.47
N TYR A 354 -8.78 30.62 -25.61
CA TYR A 354 -9.50 29.35 -25.66
C TYR A 354 -10.23 29.26 -27.01
N ALA A 355 -9.94 28.23 -27.78
CA ALA A 355 -10.39 28.07 -29.14
C ALA A 355 -11.65 27.19 -29.26
N GLY A 356 -11.83 26.18 -28.40
CA GLY A 356 -13.03 25.33 -28.35
C GLY A 356 -12.83 24.06 -27.54
N GLY A 357 -13.85 23.19 -27.50
CA GLY A 357 -13.86 21.87 -26.83
C GLY A 357 -13.03 21.76 -25.55
N THR A 358 -11.75 21.44 -25.69
CA THR A 358 -10.71 21.67 -24.67
C THR A 358 -9.42 22.08 -25.35
N ASP A 359 -8.67 23.01 -24.78
CA ASP A 359 -7.34 23.40 -25.27
C ASP A 359 -6.25 22.90 -24.32
N VAL A 360 -5.07 22.54 -24.83
CA VAL A 360 -3.93 22.26 -23.96
C VAL A 360 -3.40 23.57 -23.38
N ALA A 361 -3.39 23.70 -22.07
CA ALA A 361 -2.67 24.74 -21.34
C ALA A 361 -1.42 24.14 -20.67
N LEU A 362 -0.25 24.58 -21.12
CA LEU A 362 1.04 24.23 -20.52
C LEU A 362 1.51 25.38 -19.63
N THR A 363 1.71 25.10 -18.35
CA THR A 363 2.13 26.09 -17.35
C THR A 363 3.47 25.71 -16.74
N LYS A 364 4.39 26.68 -16.69
CA LYS A 364 5.65 26.58 -15.95
C LYS A 364 5.54 27.31 -14.62
N TYR A 365 5.94 26.63 -13.56
CA TYR A 365 6.11 27.16 -12.22
C TYR A 365 7.58 27.11 -11.82
N ARG A 366 8.03 28.08 -11.04
CA ARG A 366 9.33 28.04 -10.39
C ARG A 366 9.31 27.03 -9.24
N ALA A 367 10.51 26.66 -8.77
CA ALA A 367 10.67 25.78 -7.61
C ALA A 367 10.01 26.28 -6.32
N ASP A 368 9.72 27.58 -6.22
CA ASP A 368 8.97 28.19 -5.10
C ASP A 368 7.44 28.13 -5.28
N GLY A 369 6.96 27.44 -6.31
CA GLY A 369 5.55 27.30 -6.62
C GLY A 369 4.96 28.48 -7.42
N SER A 370 5.69 29.58 -7.60
CA SER A 370 5.20 30.75 -8.34
C SER A 370 5.08 30.47 -9.84
N ARG A 371 3.96 30.87 -10.44
CA ARG A 371 3.76 30.74 -11.89
C ARG A 371 4.69 31.68 -12.66
N GLU A 372 5.37 31.14 -13.66
CA GLU A 372 6.23 31.91 -14.57
C GLU A 372 5.51 32.24 -15.89
N TRP A 373 4.96 31.23 -16.57
CA TRP A 373 4.16 31.43 -17.79
C TRP A 373 3.14 30.32 -18.00
N THR A 374 2.08 30.63 -18.76
CA THR A 374 1.11 29.66 -19.31
C THR A 374 1.03 29.87 -20.82
N ARG A 375 0.91 28.79 -21.59
CA ARG A 375 0.73 28.81 -23.05
C ARG A 375 -0.41 27.86 -23.43
N SER A 376 -1.38 28.36 -24.20
CA SER A 376 -2.39 27.49 -24.80
C SER A 376 -1.98 26.98 -26.17
N LEU A 377 -2.48 25.79 -26.51
CA LEU A 377 -2.39 25.13 -27.80
C LEU A 377 -3.75 24.46 -28.04
N GLY A 378 -4.52 25.00 -28.98
CA GLY A 378 -5.84 24.45 -29.27
C GLY A 378 -6.47 24.95 -30.57
N THR A 379 -7.56 24.30 -30.92
CA THR A 379 -8.40 24.54 -32.10
C THR A 379 -9.86 24.68 -31.67
N ALA A 380 -10.81 24.77 -32.60
CA ALA A 380 -12.23 24.70 -32.23
C ALA A 380 -12.65 23.30 -31.71
N GLY A 381 -11.79 22.30 -31.88
CA GLY A 381 -11.98 20.92 -31.46
C GLY A 381 -11.56 20.65 -30.01
N THR A 382 -11.10 19.43 -29.77
CA THR A 382 -10.65 18.92 -28.47
C THR A 382 -9.18 18.54 -28.58
N GLU A 383 -8.36 19.21 -27.80
CA GLU A 383 -6.97 18.88 -27.56
C GLU A 383 -6.78 18.35 -26.14
N ARG A 384 -6.25 17.13 -26.04
CA ARG A 384 -5.99 16.44 -24.78
C ARG A 384 -4.50 16.16 -24.65
N ALA A 385 -3.84 16.81 -23.69
CA ALA A 385 -2.47 16.45 -23.30
C ALA A 385 -2.47 15.18 -22.44
N TYR A 386 -1.42 14.35 -22.55
CA TYR A 386 -1.20 13.19 -21.67
C TYR A 386 0.24 13.08 -21.13
N GLY A 387 1.23 13.52 -21.91
CA GLY A 387 2.64 13.44 -21.51
C GLY A 387 3.30 14.81 -21.54
N VAL A 388 4.14 15.07 -20.53
CA VAL A 388 5.05 16.22 -20.47
C VAL A 388 6.44 15.70 -20.13
N ALA A 389 7.46 16.18 -20.84
CA ALA A 389 8.86 15.94 -20.52
C ALA A 389 9.68 17.22 -20.72
N VAL A 390 10.73 17.42 -19.92
CA VAL A 390 11.62 18.56 -20.02
C VAL A 390 13.07 18.10 -20.08
N ASP A 391 13.87 18.74 -20.93
CA ASP A 391 15.29 18.44 -21.05
C ASP A 391 16.17 19.30 -20.15
N ALA A 392 17.48 19.03 -20.18
CA ALA A 392 18.46 19.74 -19.35
C ALA A 392 18.59 21.25 -19.68
N ASP A 393 18.15 21.69 -20.85
CA ASP A 393 18.14 23.10 -21.27
C ASP A 393 16.82 23.80 -20.91
N GLY A 394 15.89 23.09 -20.25
CA GLY A 394 14.56 23.61 -19.89
C GLY A 394 13.58 23.64 -21.07
N ARG A 395 13.88 22.94 -22.18
CA ARG A 395 12.96 22.79 -23.30
C ARG A 395 11.95 21.71 -22.96
N VAL A 396 10.67 22.08 -22.99
CA VAL A 396 9.57 21.23 -22.58
C VAL A 396 8.79 20.74 -23.80
N VAL A 397 8.44 19.47 -23.81
CA VAL A 397 7.59 18.84 -24.83
C VAL A 397 6.30 18.40 -24.16
N VAL A 398 5.17 18.72 -24.81
CA VAL A 398 3.84 18.18 -24.48
C VAL A 398 3.36 17.30 -25.64
N THR A 399 2.75 16.17 -25.32
CA THR A 399 2.14 15.25 -26.29
C THR A 399 0.73 14.87 -25.90
N GLY A 400 -0.05 14.45 -26.89
CA GLY A 400 -1.46 14.13 -26.70
C GLY A 400 -2.16 13.80 -28.01
N TYR A 401 -3.46 14.09 -28.06
CA TYR A 401 -4.23 14.07 -29.30
C TYR A 401 -5.03 15.35 -29.53
N THR A 402 -5.38 15.61 -30.79
CA THR A 402 -6.31 16.64 -31.25
C THR A 402 -7.34 16.02 -32.19
N ASN A 403 -8.58 16.51 -32.21
CA ASN A 403 -9.53 16.21 -33.30
C ASN A 403 -9.72 17.40 -34.26
N GLY A 404 -8.76 18.32 -34.25
CA GLY A 404 -8.69 19.50 -35.10
C GLY A 404 -7.38 19.59 -35.88
N ASP A 405 -7.16 20.74 -36.52
CA ASP A 405 -6.02 21.03 -37.37
C ASP A 405 -5.03 21.96 -36.65
N LEU A 406 -4.15 21.40 -35.81
CA LEU A 406 -3.21 22.19 -35.01
C LEU A 406 -2.07 22.77 -35.85
N ASP A 407 -1.63 22.05 -36.88
CA ASP A 407 -0.47 22.41 -37.71
C ASP A 407 -0.84 23.04 -39.07
N GLY A 408 -2.13 23.09 -39.41
CA GLY A 408 -2.64 23.64 -40.67
C GLY A 408 -2.55 22.67 -41.85
N ALA A 409 -2.13 21.42 -41.63
CA ALA A 409 -1.95 20.40 -42.65
C ALA A 409 -2.96 19.24 -42.55
N HIS A 410 -3.79 19.21 -41.50
CA HIS A 410 -4.74 18.13 -41.20
C HIS A 410 -6.21 18.62 -41.24
N ALA A 411 -6.49 19.62 -42.09
CA ALA A 411 -7.81 20.20 -42.24
C ALA A 411 -8.90 19.14 -42.53
N GLY A 412 -9.95 19.14 -41.70
CA GLY A 412 -11.12 18.28 -41.88
C GLY A 412 -10.98 16.86 -41.33
N ASN A 413 -9.88 16.54 -40.63
CA ASN A 413 -9.86 15.35 -39.79
C ASN A 413 -10.69 15.61 -38.53
N ALA A 414 -11.71 14.79 -38.29
CA ALA A 414 -12.58 14.88 -37.11
C ALA A 414 -12.33 13.73 -36.13
N THR A 415 -11.39 12.83 -36.44
CA THR A 415 -10.89 11.81 -35.53
C THR A 415 -9.60 12.26 -34.89
N ASP A 416 -9.23 11.61 -33.79
CA ASP A 416 -8.06 11.98 -33.00
C ASP A 416 -6.78 11.75 -33.80
N ASP A 417 -5.91 12.76 -33.89
CA ASP A 417 -4.55 12.69 -34.39
C ASP A 417 -3.56 12.91 -33.23
N ALA A 418 -2.46 12.17 -33.23
CA ALA A 418 -1.40 12.37 -32.26
C ALA A 418 -0.66 13.69 -32.55
N PHE A 419 -0.21 14.37 -31.49
CA PHE A 419 0.66 15.53 -31.65
C PHE A 419 1.81 15.54 -30.63
N ALA A 420 2.86 16.29 -30.97
CA ALA A 420 3.87 16.75 -30.03
C ALA A 420 4.20 18.22 -30.30
N ALA A 421 4.40 19.00 -29.25
CA ALA A 421 4.82 20.40 -29.35
C ALA A 421 5.93 20.70 -28.35
N GLN A 422 6.98 21.41 -28.80
CA GLN A 422 8.07 21.84 -27.94
C GLN A 422 8.04 23.34 -27.71
N TYR A 423 8.36 23.75 -26.48
CA TYR A 423 8.56 25.13 -26.07
C TYR A 423 9.97 25.28 -25.49
N ASP A 424 10.57 26.45 -25.69
CA ASP A 424 11.80 26.80 -24.97
C ASP A 424 11.54 27.16 -23.50
N ALA A 425 12.60 27.43 -22.73
CA ALA A 425 12.51 27.74 -21.31
C ALA A 425 11.67 28.99 -20.99
N ASP A 426 11.53 29.91 -21.97
CA ASP A 426 10.77 31.16 -21.91
C ASP A 426 9.30 30.98 -22.39
N GLY A 427 8.95 29.77 -22.84
CA GLY A 427 7.61 29.42 -23.29
C GLY A 427 7.33 29.84 -24.74
N ASN A 428 8.34 30.06 -25.58
CA ASN A 428 8.12 30.23 -27.02
C ASN A 428 8.02 28.87 -27.70
N ARG A 429 6.97 28.65 -28.51
CA ARG A 429 6.81 27.41 -29.26
C ARG A 429 7.90 27.31 -30.33
N ARG A 430 8.69 26.24 -30.27
CA ARG A 430 9.76 25.96 -31.23
C ARG A 430 9.26 25.22 -32.45
N TRP A 431 8.47 24.17 -32.22
CA TRP A 431 7.87 23.36 -33.27
C TRP A 431 6.60 22.68 -32.76
N LEU A 432 5.81 22.21 -33.71
CA LEU A 432 4.61 21.42 -33.52
C LEU A 432 4.57 20.38 -34.64
N THR A 433 4.27 19.15 -34.28
CA THR A 433 4.12 18.02 -35.20
C THR A 433 2.81 17.33 -34.88
N GLN A 434 1.88 17.34 -35.82
CA GLN A 434 0.66 16.52 -35.80
C GLN A 434 0.84 15.37 -36.80
N PHE A 435 0.41 14.17 -36.42
CA PHE A 435 0.47 13.00 -37.28
C PHE A 435 -0.63 12.00 -36.90
N GLY A 436 -1.21 11.36 -37.92
CA GLY A 436 -2.27 10.37 -37.76
C GLY A 436 -2.72 9.85 -39.11
N VAL A 437 -3.62 8.88 -39.07
CA VAL A 437 -4.22 8.26 -40.26
C VAL A 437 -5.61 8.86 -40.45
N PRO A 438 -5.91 9.46 -41.62
CA PRO A 438 -7.18 10.14 -41.82
C PRO A 438 -8.41 9.25 -41.53
N GLY A 439 -9.33 9.76 -40.71
CA GLY A 439 -10.62 9.14 -40.42
C GLY A 439 -10.58 7.99 -39.40
N VAL A 440 -9.45 7.75 -38.75
CA VAL A 440 -9.32 6.83 -37.62
C VAL A 440 -8.58 7.50 -36.46
N ALA A 441 -8.63 6.91 -35.27
CA ALA A 441 -8.05 7.51 -34.07
C ALA A 441 -6.59 7.11 -33.87
N ASP A 442 -5.74 8.09 -33.63
CA ASP A 442 -4.33 8.02 -33.31
C ASP A 442 -4.07 8.87 -32.07
N ARG A 443 -3.57 8.26 -30.98
CA ARG A 443 -3.37 8.98 -29.72
C ARG A 443 -1.98 8.73 -29.18
N SER A 444 -1.28 9.80 -28.80
CA SER A 444 -0.05 9.73 -28.03
C SER A 444 -0.35 9.90 -26.55
N TYR A 445 0.17 8.99 -25.71
CA TYR A 445 -0.05 8.98 -24.27
C TYR A 445 1.18 9.39 -23.47
N SER A 446 2.38 9.28 -24.02
CA SER A 446 3.61 9.51 -23.26
C SER A 446 4.74 10.05 -24.12
N VAL A 447 5.62 10.82 -23.48
CA VAL A 447 6.80 11.42 -24.10
C VAL A 447 8.03 11.25 -23.21
N ALA A 448 9.17 10.94 -23.81
CA ALA A 448 10.48 10.92 -23.17
C ALA A 448 11.52 11.67 -24.01
N ILE A 449 12.55 12.22 -23.37
CA ILE A 449 13.62 12.97 -24.04
C ILE A 449 14.98 12.35 -23.69
N ASP A 450 15.84 12.20 -24.71
CA ASP A 450 17.26 11.85 -24.55
C ASP A 450 18.12 12.76 -25.41
N GLY A 451 18.85 13.68 -24.76
CA GLY A 451 19.51 14.79 -25.42
C GLY A 451 18.49 15.65 -26.18
N THR A 452 18.59 15.68 -27.51
CA THR A 452 17.65 16.40 -28.39
C THR A 452 16.62 15.49 -29.06
N ALA A 453 16.69 14.17 -28.84
CA ALA A 453 15.73 13.23 -29.39
C ALA A 453 14.48 13.17 -28.52
N VAL A 454 13.32 13.25 -29.15
CA VAL A 454 12.01 13.15 -28.49
C VAL A 454 11.37 11.84 -28.91
N TYR A 455 10.92 11.06 -27.94
CA TYR A 455 10.23 9.79 -28.17
C TYR A 455 8.78 9.92 -27.72
N VAL A 456 7.84 9.53 -28.55
CA VAL A 456 6.40 9.52 -28.23
C VAL A 456 5.84 8.11 -28.43
N GLY A 457 4.94 7.71 -27.53
CA GLY A 457 4.32 6.38 -27.52
C GLY A 457 2.81 6.45 -27.37
N GLY A 458 2.10 5.54 -28.01
CA GLY A 458 0.64 5.59 -28.09
C GLY A 458 0.01 4.41 -28.82
N TYR A 459 -1.19 4.63 -29.36
CA TYR A 459 -1.86 3.67 -30.25
C TYR A 459 -2.41 4.32 -31.52
N THR A 460 -2.63 3.50 -32.54
CA THR A 460 -3.29 3.85 -33.81
C THR A 460 -4.39 2.85 -34.13
N LYS A 461 -5.49 3.32 -34.72
CA LYS A 461 -6.52 2.49 -35.36
C LYS A 461 -6.28 2.31 -36.87
N GLY A 462 -5.16 2.82 -37.38
CA GLY A 462 -4.85 2.90 -38.79
C GLY A 462 -3.51 2.28 -39.16
N ALA A 463 -3.13 2.50 -40.42
CA ALA A 463 -1.84 2.09 -40.96
C ALA A 463 -0.81 3.22 -40.82
N LEU A 464 -0.44 3.58 -39.59
CA LEU A 464 0.41 4.74 -39.29
C LEU A 464 1.89 4.49 -39.64
N GLY A 465 2.40 3.32 -39.27
CA GLY A 465 3.77 2.87 -39.57
C GLY A 465 3.86 1.48 -40.20
N GLY A 466 2.73 0.78 -40.27
CA GLY A 466 2.59 -0.58 -40.79
C GLY A 466 1.12 -0.90 -41.03
N ALA A 467 0.77 -2.16 -41.31
CA ALA A 467 -0.63 -2.56 -41.37
C ALA A 467 -1.21 -2.67 -39.96
N ASN A 468 -2.46 -2.22 -39.76
CA ASN A 468 -3.20 -2.46 -38.52
C ASN A 468 -3.57 -3.95 -38.42
N GLN A 469 -3.22 -4.60 -37.30
CA GLN A 469 -3.45 -6.03 -37.10
C GLN A 469 -4.73 -6.35 -36.29
N GLY A 470 -5.29 -5.36 -35.58
CA GLY A 470 -6.43 -5.53 -34.68
C GLY A 470 -7.34 -4.30 -34.62
N ASP A 471 -7.96 -4.04 -33.46
CA ASP A 471 -8.73 -2.80 -33.26
C ASP A 471 -7.80 -1.60 -33.08
N LYS A 472 -6.75 -1.76 -32.28
CA LYS A 472 -5.72 -0.75 -32.00
C LYS A 472 -4.37 -1.42 -31.98
N ASP A 473 -3.40 -0.81 -32.66
CA ASP A 473 -2.00 -1.21 -32.63
C ASP A 473 -1.19 -0.17 -31.86
N VAL A 474 -0.12 -0.62 -31.20
CA VAL A 474 0.83 0.25 -30.53
C VAL A 474 1.70 0.97 -31.54
N PHE A 475 2.05 2.23 -31.27
CA PHE A 475 3.17 2.89 -31.95
C PHE A 475 4.18 3.50 -30.98
N VAL A 476 5.42 3.61 -31.46
CA VAL A 476 6.46 4.47 -30.89
C VAL A 476 7.16 5.21 -32.02
N ALA A 477 7.42 6.51 -31.83
CA ALA A 477 8.08 7.35 -32.80
C ALA A 477 9.21 8.16 -32.17
N ARG A 478 10.21 8.50 -32.97
CA ARG A 478 11.29 9.42 -32.63
C ARG A 478 11.21 10.66 -33.49
N LEU A 479 11.23 11.82 -32.86
CA LEU A 479 11.36 13.13 -33.48
C LEU A 479 12.77 13.68 -33.22
N ASP A 480 13.30 14.44 -34.17
CA ASP A 480 14.55 15.18 -34.01
C ASP A 480 14.36 16.53 -33.29
N ALA A 481 15.44 17.31 -33.20
CA ALA A 481 15.46 18.59 -32.50
C ALA A 481 14.52 19.65 -33.11
N ASP A 482 14.13 19.47 -34.38
CA ASP A 482 13.23 20.35 -35.12
C ASP A 482 11.80 19.79 -35.19
N GLY A 483 11.52 18.71 -34.44
CA GLY A 483 10.21 18.07 -34.36
C GLY A 483 9.92 17.13 -35.53
N LYS A 484 10.87 16.92 -36.45
CA LYS A 484 10.65 16.08 -37.62
C LYS A 484 10.75 14.60 -37.22
N GLN A 485 9.79 13.80 -37.69
CA GLN A 485 9.82 12.36 -37.52
C GLN A 485 11.06 11.74 -38.20
N VAL A 486 11.90 11.09 -37.40
CA VAL A 486 13.06 10.32 -37.88
C VAL A 486 12.67 8.89 -38.16
N TRP A 487 11.92 8.27 -37.24
CA TRP A 487 11.39 6.92 -37.41
C TRP A 487 10.08 6.76 -36.63
N LEU A 488 9.26 5.82 -37.09
CA LEU A 488 8.06 5.34 -36.40
C LEU A 488 8.00 3.82 -36.52
N ARG A 489 7.56 3.16 -35.46
CA ARG A 489 7.30 1.72 -35.41
C ARG A 489 5.88 1.50 -34.94
N GLN A 490 5.17 0.63 -35.64
CA GLN A 490 3.85 0.13 -35.28
C GLN A 490 3.95 -1.36 -35.02
N THR A 491 3.34 -1.85 -33.96
CA THR A 491 3.30 -3.27 -33.59
C THR A 491 1.99 -3.57 -32.90
N GLY A 492 1.35 -4.67 -33.28
CA GLY A 492 0.03 -5.04 -32.77
C GLY A 492 -0.21 -6.55 -32.88
N SER A 493 -1.33 -6.97 -32.30
CA SER A 493 -1.87 -8.31 -32.30
C SER A 493 -3.24 -8.30 -33.00
N ALA A 494 -3.98 -9.42 -32.97
CA ALA A 494 -5.36 -9.44 -33.45
C ALA A 494 -6.35 -8.73 -32.49
N GLY A 495 -5.91 -8.37 -31.28
CA GLY A 495 -6.71 -7.77 -30.22
C GLY A 495 -6.63 -6.24 -30.20
N GLU A 496 -6.89 -5.68 -29.01
CA GLU A 496 -6.63 -4.28 -28.72
C GLU A 496 -5.23 -4.16 -28.08
N ASP A 497 -4.40 -3.26 -28.59
CA ASP A 497 -3.07 -2.98 -28.06
C ASP A 497 -2.86 -1.48 -27.86
N LYS A 498 -2.33 -1.08 -26.70
CA LYS A 498 -2.05 0.33 -26.38
C LYS A 498 -0.68 0.49 -25.76
N GLY A 499 0.16 1.35 -26.33
CA GLY A 499 1.37 1.84 -25.68
C GLY A 499 1.01 2.98 -24.73
N MET A 500 1.13 2.74 -23.43
CA MET A 500 0.69 3.68 -22.39
C MET A 500 1.82 4.61 -21.94
N SER A 501 3.06 4.12 -21.89
CA SER A 501 4.18 4.88 -21.33
C SER A 501 5.50 4.57 -22.04
N VAL A 502 6.32 5.61 -22.28
CA VAL A 502 7.65 5.51 -22.89
C VAL A 502 8.72 6.07 -21.96
N ALA A 503 9.86 5.40 -21.86
CA ALA A 503 11.03 5.86 -21.11
C ALA A 503 12.32 5.58 -21.89
N VAL A 504 13.36 6.37 -21.64
CA VAL A 504 14.71 6.10 -22.15
C VAL A 504 15.63 5.78 -20.98
N SER A 505 16.28 4.61 -21.05
CA SER A 505 17.21 4.14 -20.02
C SER A 505 18.43 3.49 -20.67
N GLY A 506 19.63 3.97 -20.30
CA GLY A 506 20.89 3.52 -20.91
C GLY A 506 20.94 3.71 -22.44
N GLY A 507 20.26 4.75 -22.95
CA GLY A 507 20.12 5.04 -24.39
C GLY A 507 19.15 4.13 -25.15
N ALA A 508 18.55 3.12 -24.50
CA ALA A 508 17.52 2.29 -25.11
C ALA A 508 16.12 2.86 -24.83
N VAL A 509 15.21 2.68 -25.78
CA VAL A 509 13.82 3.11 -25.66
C VAL A 509 12.98 1.95 -25.15
N TYR A 510 12.25 2.18 -24.07
CA TYR A 510 11.32 1.22 -23.48
C TYR A 510 9.89 1.73 -23.66
N LEU A 511 9.01 0.85 -24.12
CA LEU A 511 7.59 1.12 -24.30
C LEU A 511 6.80 0.07 -23.53
N ALA A 512 5.91 0.51 -22.65
CA ALA A 512 5.06 -0.35 -21.86
C ALA A 512 3.57 -0.05 -22.12
N GLY A 513 2.72 -1.04 -21.89
CA GLY A 513 1.30 -0.91 -22.19
C GLY A 513 0.51 -2.18 -21.91
N MET A 514 -0.60 -2.34 -22.63
CA MET A 514 -1.49 -3.50 -22.56
C MET A 514 -1.73 -4.12 -23.94
N THR A 515 -2.00 -5.42 -23.96
CA THR A 515 -2.41 -6.19 -25.14
C THR A 515 -3.53 -7.17 -24.78
N ALA A 516 -4.57 -7.25 -25.61
CA ALA A 516 -5.61 -8.26 -25.54
C ALA A 516 -5.33 -9.45 -26.51
N GLY A 517 -4.08 -9.59 -26.95
CA GLY A 517 -3.63 -10.65 -27.85
C GLY A 517 -2.19 -11.07 -27.57
N GLU A 518 -1.50 -11.54 -28.61
CA GLU A 518 -0.15 -12.08 -28.52
C GLU A 518 0.88 -11.12 -29.15
N LEU A 519 1.50 -10.27 -28.32
CA LEU A 519 2.72 -9.52 -28.68
C LEU A 519 4.00 -10.26 -28.26
N GLY A 520 3.84 -11.25 -27.38
CA GLY A 520 4.84 -12.18 -26.90
C GLY A 520 4.15 -13.47 -26.45
N THR A 521 4.56 -14.05 -25.32
CA THR A 521 3.85 -15.19 -24.72
C THR A 521 2.74 -14.67 -23.81
N SER A 522 1.48 -14.86 -24.20
CA SER A 522 0.32 -14.50 -23.39
C SER A 522 0.24 -15.35 -22.11
N ALA A 523 -0.13 -14.71 -21.00
CA ALA A 523 -0.37 -15.37 -19.73
C ALA A 523 -1.86 -15.67 -19.49
N GLY A 524 -2.78 -14.97 -20.16
CA GLY A 524 -4.20 -15.29 -20.13
C GLY A 524 -5.10 -14.17 -20.65
N GLY A 525 -5.56 -13.31 -19.74
CA GLY A 525 -6.47 -12.21 -20.06
C GLY A 525 -5.81 -11.08 -20.86
N ILE A 526 -6.22 -9.84 -20.60
CA ILE A 526 -5.42 -8.69 -21.07
C ILE A 526 -4.10 -8.73 -20.31
N ASP A 527 -2.98 -8.65 -21.01
CA ASP A 527 -1.66 -8.68 -20.38
C ASP A 527 -0.97 -7.33 -20.53
N GLY A 528 -0.19 -6.94 -19.51
CA GLY A 528 0.79 -5.90 -19.66
C GLY A 528 1.87 -6.32 -20.66
N PHE A 529 2.56 -5.39 -21.30
CA PHE A 529 3.78 -5.70 -22.04
C PHE A 529 4.87 -4.67 -21.79
N LEU A 530 6.11 -5.10 -22.03
CA LEU A 530 7.28 -4.25 -22.13
C LEU A 530 8.02 -4.58 -23.43
N ALA A 531 8.32 -3.56 -24.22
CA ALA A 531 9.11 -3.65 -25.43
C ALA A 531 10.35 -2.76 -25.32
N ARG A 532 11.46 -3.22 -25.89
CA ARG A 532 12.73 -2.48 -25.95
C ARG A 532 13.17 -2.29 -27.39
N TYR A 533 13.54 -1.06 -27.72
CA TYR A 533 14.06 -0.67 -29.02
C TYR A 533 15.46 -0.08 -28.90
N SER A 534 16.26 -0.24 -29.96
CA SER A 534 17.50 0.52 -30.13
C SER A 534 17.20 2.02 -30.30
N PRO A 535 18.18 2.92 -30.09
CA PRO A 535 18.00 4.35 -30.40
C PRO A 535 17.58 4.62 -31.86
N ASN A 536 17.89 3.69 -32.79
CA ASN A 536 17.52 3.77 -34.20
C ASN A 536 16.11 3.22 -34.49
N GLY A 537 15.39 2.76 -33.46
CA GLY A 537 14.05 2.19 -33.55
C GLY A 537 14.04 0.73 -33.98
N ASP A 538 15.15 0.00 -33.88
CA ASP A 538 15.16 -1.43 -34.17
C ASP A 538 14.56 -2.19 -32.97
N PRO A 539 13.54 -3.05 -33.17
CA PRO A 539 12.99 -3.84 -32.08
C PRO A 539 14.05 -4.83 -31.57
N VAL A 540 14.27 -4.83 -30.25
CA VAL A 540 15.22 -5.75 -29.60
C VAL A 540 14.47 -6.94 -29.02
N TRP A 541 13.44 -6.67 -28.22
CA TRP A 541 12.54 -7.69 -27.67
C TRP A 541 11.21 -7.07 -27.24
N THR A 542 10.18 -7.92 -27.17
CA THR A 542 8.88 -7.62 -26.56
C THR A 542 8.51 -8.78 -25.65
N LYS A 543 8.03 -8.47 -24.44
CA LYS A 543 7.65 -9.46 -23.42
C LYS A 543 6.32 -9.04 -22.79
N GLN A 544 5.37 -9.98 -22.73
CA GLN A 544 4.16 -9.82 -21.94
C GLN A 544 4.47 -10.07 -20.45
N VAL A 545 3.80 -9.30 -19.58
CA VAL A 545 3.97 -9.24 -18.14
C VAL A 545 2.57 -9.28 -17.52
N GLY A 546 2.26 -10.37 -16.82
CA GLY A 546 0.93 -10.57 -16.24
C GLY A 546 0.74 -11.96 -15.66
N THR A 547 -0.51 -12.28 -15.41
CA THR A 547 -1.04 -13.51 -14.80
C THR A 547 -2.04 -14.16 -15.76
N ALA A 548 -2.77 -15.19 -15.31
CA ALA A 548 -3.89 -15.72 -16.09
C ALA A 548 -5.10 -14.78 -16.15
N ALA A 549 -5.18 -13.80 -15.26
CA ALA A 549 -6.22 -12.79 -15.22
C ALA A 549 -5.84 -11.56 -16.08
N SER A 550 -6.53 -10.44 -15.91
CA SER A 550 -6.19 -9.19 -16.59
C SER A 550 -5.15 -8.40 -15.81
N ASP A 551 -4.11 -7.95 -16.51
CA ASP A 551 -2.99 -7.18 -16.03
C ASP A 551 -2.69 -6.07 -17.02
N GLU A 552 -2.41 -4.85 -16.55
CA GLU A 552 -2.01 -3.75 -17.43
C GLU A 552 -0.84 -2.97 -16.84
N VAL A 553 0.04 -2.48 -17.70
CA VAL A 553 1.14 -1.57 -17.33
C VAL A 553 0.85 -0.18 -17.89
N TRP A 554 0.71 0.80 -17.01
CA TRP A 554 0.34 2.18 -17.34
C TRP A 554 1.48 3.17 -17.20
N GLY A 555 2.48 2.88 -16.35
CA GLY A 555 3.64 3.74 -16.13
C GLY A 555 4.97 3.00 -16.30
N VAL A 556 5.94 3.66 -16.93
CA VAL A 556 7.35 3.24 -16.95
C VAL A 556 8.27 4.38 -16.54
N ALA A 557 9.25 4.10 -15.69
CA ALA A 557 10.30 5.05 -15.32
C ALA A 557 11.69 4.46 -15.56
N PRO A 558 12.67 5.26 -16.00
CA PRO A 558 14.04 4.78 -16.17
C PRO A 558 14.65 4.41 -14.82
N ASP A 559 15.35 3.28 -14.78
CA ASP A 559 16.21 2.93 -13.66
C ASP A 559 17.65 3.44 -13.91
N PRO A 560 18.21 4.33 -13.07
CA PRO A 560 19.60 4.75 -13.18
C PRO A 560 20.62 3.60 -13.12
N ALA A 561 20.28 2.47 -12.50
CA ALA A 561 21.10 1.26 -12.48
C ALA A 561 20.99 0.42 -13.77
N GLY A 562 20.10 0.80 -14.68
CA GLY A 562 19.81 0.12 -15.95
C GLY A 562 18.52 -0.70 -15.92
N GLY A 563 17.77 -0.65 -17.03
CA GLY A 563 16.42 -1.22 -17.10
C GLY A 563 15.36 -0.17 -16.75
N VAL A 564 14.20 -0.62 -16.26
CA VAL A 564 13.05 0.24 -15.97
C VAL A 564 12.22 -0.27 -14.78
N TYR A 565 11.52 0.66 -14.12
CA TYR A 565 10.42 0.35 -13.21
C TYR A 565 9.08 0.43 -13.95
N LEU A 566 8.15 -0.45 -13.60
CA LEU A 566 6.83 -0.59 -14.19
C LEU A 566 5.77 -0.46 -13.10
N THR A 567 4.63 0.14 -13.45
CA THR A 567 3.45 0.12 -12.58
C THR A 567 2.14 0.09 -13.35
N GLY A 568 1.09 -0.36 -12.69
CA GLY A 568 -0.25 -0.51 -13.27
C GLY A 568 -1.16 -1.26 -12.30
N TYR A 569 -1.93 -2.22 -12.80
CA TYR A 569 -2.79 -3.06 -11.97
C TYR A 569 -2.81 -4.52 -12.41
N THR A 570 -3.06 -5.42 -11.46
CA THR A 570 -3.30 -6.86 -11.68
C THR A 570 -4.65 -7.27 -11.13
N ALA A 571 -5.36 -8.15 -11.82
CA ALA A 571 -6.56 -8.83 -11.34
C ALA A 571 -6.25 -10.31 -10.98
N GLY A 572 -4.99 -10.63 -10.68
CA GLY A 572 -4.54 -11.97 -10.32
C GLY A 572 -3.37 -11.95 -9.34
N ASP A 573 -2.78 -13.13 -9.14
CA ASP A 573 -1.68 -13.33 -8.19
C ASP A 573 -0.32 -13.03 -8.83
N PHE A 574 -0.01 -11.74 -9.06
CA PHE A 574 1.22 -11.30 -9.75
C PHE A 574 2.49 -11.44 -8.90
N ALA A 575 2.43 -10.98 -7.65
CA ALA A 575 3.52 -11.07 -6.67
C ALA A 575 3.05 -11.60 -5.31
N GLY A 576 1.76 -11.50 -5.02
CA GLY A 576 1.09 -12.04 -3.84
C GLY A 576 -0.32 -12.50 -4.19
N THR A 577 -1.13 -12.83 -3.19
CA THR A 577 -2.55 -13.15 -3.41
C THR A 577 -3.34 -11.87 -3.69
N LEU A 578 -4.16 -11.88 -4.74
CA LEU A 578 -5.08 -10.79 -5.06
C LEU A 578 -5.97 -10.44 -3.85
N SER A 579 -5.99 -9.16 -3.50
CA SER A 579 -7.01 -8.60 -2.63
C SER A 579 -8.11 -8.00 -3.51
N GLY A 580 -9.36 -8.46 -3.34
CA GLY A 580 -10.49 -7.86 -4.05
C GLY A 580 -10.51 -8.05 -5.57
N ASP A 581 -10.77 -6.95 -6.28
CA ASP A 581 -10.96 -6.96 -7.73
C ASP A 581 -9.65 -6.67 -8.47
N LYS A 582 -8.88 -5.67 -8.04
CA LYS A 582 -7.62 -5.25 -8.67
C LYS A 582 -6.64 -4.72 -7.62
N ASP A 583 -5.39 -5.16 -7.71
CA ASP A 583 -4.29 -4.64 -6.90
C ASP A 583 -3.33 -3.79 -7.73
N ILE A 584 -2.66 -2.84 -7.08
CA ILE A 584 -1.52 -2.13 -7.65
C ILE A 584 -0.39 -3.13 -7.89
N LEU A 585 0.15 -3.16 -9.11
CA LEU A 585 1.38 -3.87 -9.41
C LEU A 585 2.56 -2.89 -9.53
N VAL A 586 3.71 -3.32 -9.03
CA VAL A 586 4.99 -2.63 -9.23
C VAL A 586 6.05 -3.67 -9.57
N ALA A 587 6.90 -3.38 -10.55
CA ALA A 587 8.00 -4.29 -10.90
C ALA A 587 9.24 -3.55 -11.38
N ARG A 588 10.39 -4.22 -11.28
CA ARG A 588 11.65 -3.79 -11.89
C ARG A 588 12.07 -4.79 -12.96
N ALA A 589 12.21 -4.32 -14.19
CA ALA A 589 12.77 -5.08 -15.29
C ALA A 589 14.22 -4.64 -15.55
N ASP A 590 15.14 -5.58 -15.75
CA ASP A 590 16.49 -5.26 -16.22
C ASP A 590 16.51 -4.95 -17.74
N ALA A 591 17.70 -4.68 -18.29
CA ALA A 591 17.86 -4.33 -19.71
C ALA A 591 17.51 -5.47 -20.68
N ASP A 592 17.51 -6.71 -20.21
CA ASP A 592 17.09 -7.89 -20.97
C ASP A 592 15.59 -8.14 -20.81
N GLY A 593 14.88 -7.35 -20.00
CA GLY A 593 13.45 -7.47 -19.73
C GLY A 593 13.12 -8.61 -18.77
N VAL A 594 14.07 -9.02 -17.93
CA VAL A 594 13.82 -9.97 -16.84
C VAL A 594 13.32 -9.19 -15.63
N LEU A 595 12.19 -9.63 -15.07
CA LEU A 595 11.66 -9.06 -13.83
C LEU A 595 12.54 -9.50 -12.66
N THR A 596 13.31 -8.55 -12.12
CA THR A 596 14.27 -8.76 -11.02
C THR A 596 13.66 -8.52 -9.65
N TRP A 597 12.58 -7.75 -9.60
CA TRP A 597 11.81 -7.48 -8.39
C TRP A 597 10.34 -7.22 -8.77
N ARG A 598 9.42 -7.56 -7.87
CA ARG A 598 7.98 -7.40 -8.03
C ARG A 598 7.35 -7.13 -6.67
N ASP A 599 6.28 -6.36 -6.68
CA ASP A 599 5.42 -6.12 -5.55
C ASP A 599 3.96 -5.97 -6.01
N GLN A 600 3.04 -6.29 -5.12
CA GLN A 600 1.60 -6.22 -5.32
C GLN A 600 0.93 -5.84 -3.99
N PHE A 601 0.03 -4.86 -4.03
CA PHE A 601 -0.72 -4.44 -2.86
C PHE A 601 -2.02 -3.72 -3.26
N GLY A 602 -3.02 -3.81 -2.39
CA GLY A 602 -4.31 -3.17 -2.59
C GLY A 602 -5.26 -3.52 -1.46
N THR A 603 -6.54 -3.44 -1.75
CA THR A 603 -7.65 -3.57 -0.81
C THR A 603 -8.65 -4.59 -1.37
N THR A 604 -9.84 -4.72 -0.78
CA THR A 604 -10.89 -5.55 -1.40
C THR A 604 -11.56 -4.90 -2.61
N GLY A 605 -11.13 -3.70 -3.00
CA GLY A 605 -11.71 -2.89 -4.07
C GLY A 605 -10.88 -2.88 -5.35
N ASN A 606 -10.95 -1.76 -6.06
CA ASN A 606 -10.14 -1.42 -7.23
C ASN A 606 -8.97 -0.52 -6.81
N ASP A 607 -7.78 -1.09 -6.80
CA ASP A 607 -6.52 -0.39 -6.57
C ASP A 607 -5.70 -0.40 -7.86
N LYS A 608 -5.38 0.78 -8.40
CA LYS A 608 -4.63 0.88 -9.67
C LYS A 608 -3.57 1.97 -9.59
N ALA A 609 -2.37 1.66 -10.05
CA ALA A 609 -1.33 2.68 -10.23
C ALA A 609 -1.35 3.26 -11.64
N ALA A 610 -1.06 4.56 -11.72
CA ALA A 610 -1.11 5.36 -12.94
C ALA A 610 0.29 5.82 -13.38
N ALA A 611 1.16 6.14 -12.41
CA ALA A 611 2.45 6.76 -12.69
C ALA A 611 3.53 6.26 -11.73
N VAL A 612 4.77 6.27 -12.21
CA VAL A 612 5.97 5.90 -11.45
C VAL A 612 7.10 6.87 -11.76
N ALA A 613 7.91 7.21 -10.76
CA ALA A 613 9.13 8.00 -10.93
C ALA A 613 10.20 7.55 -9.94
N VAL A 614 11.45 7.85 -10.28
CA VAL A 614 12.63 7.51 -9.48
C VAL A 614 13.36 8.80 -9.15
N ASP A 615 13.62 9.04 -7.87
CA ASP A 615 14.38 10.22 -7.45
C ASP A 615 15.90 10.01 -7.60
N ALA A 616 16.67 11.07 -7.36
CA ALA A 616 18.13 11.02 -7.48
C ALA A 616 18.82 10.09 -6.46
N SER A 617 18.13 9.66 -5.40
CA SER A 617 18.62 8.68 -4.43
C SER A 617 18.36 7.23 -4.86
N GLY A 618 17.53 7.03 -5.88
CA GLY A 618 17.06 5.72 -6.32
C GLY A 618 15.77 5.27 -5.63
N ALA A 619 15.13 6.12 -4.82
CA ALA A 619 13.83 5.80 -4.25
C ALA A 619 12.75 5.86 -5.34
N VAL A 620 11.81 4.91 -5.30
CA VAL A 620 10.76 4.77 -6.31
C VAL A 620 9.44 5.27 -5.73
N TYR A 621 8.73 6.09 -6.47
CA TYR A 621 7.43 6.64 -6.10
C TYR A 621 6.38 6.14 -7.09
N VAL A 622 5.30 5.57 -6.57
CA VAL A 622 4.19 5.02 -7.35
C VAL A 622 2.91 5.75 -6.94
N GLY A 623 2.27 6.39 -7.92
CA GLY A 623 1.02 7.12 -7.74
C GLY A 623 -0.14 6.43 -8.43
N GLY A 624 -1.30 6.42 -7.80
CA GLY A 624 -2.50 5.75 -8.30
C GLY A 624 -3.76 6.21 -7.58
N PHE A 625 -4.76 5.34 -7.53
CA PHE A 625 -6.00 5.55 -6.78
C PHE A 625 -6.53 4.22 -6.21
N THR A 626 -7.43 4.33 -5.23
CA THR A 626 -8.15 3.22 -4.59
C THR A 626 -9.60 3.61 -4.34
N ASP A 627 -10.54 2.67 -4.50
CA ASP A 627 -11.91 2.79 -3.94
C ASP A 627 -12.11 2.06 -2.61
N GLY A 628 -11.03 1.46 -2.11
CA GLY A 628 -11.00 0.81 -0.83
C GLY A 628 -10.34 1.67 0.23
N SER A 629 -9.80 0.97 1.21
CA SER A 629 -9.30 1.59 2.42
C SER A 629 -7.88 1.07 2.68
N LEU A 630 -6.89 1.73 2.08
CA LEU A 630 -5.48 1.60 2.47
C LEU A 630 -5.21 2.44 3.74
N GLU A 631 -5.85 3.61 3.82
CA GLU A 631 -6.12 4.38 5.02
C GLU A 631 -7.65 4.61 5.13
N THR A 632 -8.16 5.39 6.09
CA THR A 632 -9.61 5.67 6.19
C THR A 632 -10.01 6.57 5.04
N PRO A 633 -10.88 6.11 4.12
CA PRO A 633 -11.20 6.84 2.90
C PRO A 633 -11.91 8.17 3.19
N LEU A 634 -11.71 9.14 2.32
CA LEU A 634 -12.39 10.44 2.35
C LEU A 634 -13.50 10.49 1.30
N GLY A 635 -13.20 10.04 0.07
CA GLY A 635 -14.13 9.94 -1.05
C GLY A 635 -14.43 8.50 -1.47
N LYS A 636 -15.10 8.34 -2.62
CA LYS A 636 -15.28 7.00 -3.22
C LYS A 636 -14.00 6.55 -3.90
N PHE A 637 -13.32 7.41 -4.66
CA PHE A 637 -11.96 7.18 -5.11
C PHE A 637 -11.02 8.17 -4.41
N ASP A 638 -9.97 7.67 -3.77
CA ASP A 638 -8.92 8.49 -3.19
C ASP A 638 -7.60 8.25 -3.93
N GLY A 639 -6.76 9.29 -4.01
CA GLY A 639 -5.40 9.18 -4.52
C GLY A 639 -4.52 8.33 -3.62
N VAL A 640 -3.61 7.57 -4.23
CA VAL A 640 -2.62 6.74 -3.54
C VAL A 640 -1.23 7.18 -3.94
N LEU A 641 -0.32 7.32 -2.97
CA LEU A 641 1.11 7.50 -3.21
C LEU A 641 1.90 6.53 -2.32
N THR A 642 2.72 5.70 -2.94
CA THR A 642 3.60 4.74 -2.26
C THR A 642 5.05 5.07 -2.58
N LYS A 643 5.90 5.05 -1.55
CA LYS A 643 7.36 5.18 -1.67
C LYS A 643 8.04 3.85 -1.36
N TYR A 644 8.97 3.48 -2.22
CA TYR A 644 9.94 2.42 -2.01
C TYR A 644 11.32 3.03 -1.79
N SER A 645 12.08 2.46 -0.86
CA SER A 645 13.50 2.75 -0.72
C SER A 645 14.30 2.15 -1.89
N PRO A 646 15.57 2.56 -2.10
CA PRO A 646 16.40 2.03 -3.19
C PRO A 646 16.64 0.51 -3.16
N ASP A 647 16.42 -0.14 -2.01
CA ASP A 647 16.46 -1.59 -1.81
C ASP A 647 15.08 -2.26 -2.00
N HIS A 648 14.10 -1.51 -2.50
CA HIS A 648 12.74 -1.93 -2.81
C HIS A 648 11.86 -2.31 -1.61
N ALA A 649 12.23 -1.93 -0.39
CA ALA A 649 11.31 -2.02 0.75
C ALA A 649 10.25 -0.91 0.67
N ARG A 650 8.97 -1.24 0.94
CA ARG A 650 7.89 -0.25 1.06
C ARG A 650 8.18 0.65 2.27
N SER A 651 8.61 1.88 2.01
CA SER A 651 8.89 2.86 3.04
C SER A 651 7.61 3.40 3.65
N TRP A 652 6.61 3.72 2.81
CA TRP A 652 5.29 4.14 3.23
C TRP A 652 4.29 4.14 2.08
N THR A 653 3.00 4.07 2.40
CA THR A 653 1.85 4.34 1.52
C THR A 653 0.98 5.42 2.15
N ARG A 654 0.41 6.30 1.31
CA ARG A 654 -0.55 7.35 1.68
C ARG A 654 -1.78 7.21 0.81
N GLN A 655 -2.94 7.29 1.44
CA GLN A 655 -4.21 7.58 0.78
C GLN A 655 -4.53 9.05 1.04
N PHE A 656 -4.93 9.78 0.02
CA PHE A 656 -5.16 11.21 0.12
C PHE A 656 -6.28 11.65 -0.82
N GLY A 657 -6.99 12.70 -0.44
CA GLY A 657 -8.12 13.16 -1.23
C GLY A 657 -9.02 14.13 -0.49
N THR A 658 -10.23 14.19 -0.96
CA THR A 658 -11.35 15.04 -0.56
C THR A 658 -12.56 14.15 -0.34
N ALA A 659 -13.75 14.74 -0.17
CA ALA A 659 -14.98 13.95 -0.09
C ALA A 659 -15.49 13.46 -1.47
N ASP A 660 -14.86 13.94 -2.56
CA ASP A 660 -15.22 13.64 -3.94
C ASP A 660 -14.28 12.58 -4.54
N ASP A 661 -14.44 12.25 -5.83
CA ASP A 661 -13.55 11.32 -6.53
C ASP A 661 -12.20 12.01 -6.86
N ASP A 662 -11.10 11.44 -6.38
CA ASP A 662 -9.74 11.94 -6.56
C ASP A 662 -8.84 10.96 -7.33
N ALA A 663 -7.91 11.50 -8.12
CA ALA A 663 -6.92 10.78 -8.93
C ALA A 663 -7.48 9.81 -10.00
N ALA A 664 -8.79 9.60 -10.03
CA ALA A 664 -9.54 8.85 -11.03
C ALA A 664 -10.70 9.67 -11.58
N ASP A 665 -11.21 9.27 -12.74
CA ASP A 665 -12.50 9.78 -13.21
C ASP A 665 -13.67 8.87 -12.82
N ALA A 666 -14.89 9.27 -13.20
CA ALA A 666 -16.12 8.56 -12.85
C ALA A 666 -16.19 7.09 -13.33
N TYR A 667 -15.30 6.67 -14.24
CA TYR A 667 -15.23 5.31 -14.79
C TYR A 667 -14.08 4.48 -14.19
N ALA A 668 -13.44 4.98 -13.13
CA ALA A 668 -12.23 4.38 -12.56
C ALA A 668 -11.08 4.29 -13.57
N GLU A 669 -10.96 5.28 -14.45
CA GLU A 669 -9.77 5.49 -15.26
C GLU A 669 -8.82 6.46 -14.55
N ALA A 670 -7.54 6.12 -14.56
CA ALA A 670 -6.52 6.93 -13.89
C ALA A 670 -6.40 8.32 -14.52
N ASN A 671 -6.31 9.34 -13.68
CA ASN A 671 -5.97 10.69 -14.10
C ASN A 671 -5.04 11.34 -13.06
N LEU A 672 -3.89 10.69 -12.84
CA LEU A 672 -2.85 11.13 -11.91
C LEU A 672 -1.48 10.98 -12.57
N TYR A 673 -0.68 12.03 -12.45
CA TYR A 673 0.68 12.12 -12.95
C TYR A 673 1.59 12.53 -11.79
N LEU A 674 2.84 12.06 -11.83
CA LEU A 674 3.81 12.40 -10.81
C LEU A 674 5.20 12.64 -11.39
N THR A 675 5.98 13.46 -10.71
CA THR A 675 7.43 13.63 -10.93
C THR A 675 8.13 13.91 -9.61
N THR A 676 9.44 13.72 -9.55
CA THR A 676 10.24 13.93 -8.33
C THR A 676 11.09 15.20 -8.41
N THR A 677 11.37 15.78 -7.25
CA THR A 677 12.29 16.91 -7.02
C THR A 677 13.23 16.56 -5.87
N SER A 678 14.23 17.42 -5.62
CA SER A 678 15.11 17.27 -4.45
C SER A 678 14.40 17.42 -3.09
N VAL A 679 13.20 18.02 -3.07
CA VAL A 679 12.45 18.32 -1.85
C VAL A 679 11.20 17.46 -1.66
N GLY A 680 10.87 16.61 -2.64
CA GLY A 680 9.68 15.75 -2.59
C GLY A 680 9.13 15.39 -3.96
N THR A 681 7.91 14.89 -3.98
CA THR A 681 7.20 14.43 -5.17
C THR A 681 6.08 15.40 -5.52
N GLN A 682 5.99 15.79 -6.79
CA GLN A 682 4.97 16.68 -7.34
C GLN A 682 3.91 15.83 -8.03
N LEU A 683 2.65 16.06 -7.71
CA LEU A 683 1.52 15.33 -8.29
C LEU A 683 0.60 16.32 -9.00
N SER A 684 0.05 15.90 -10.12
CA SER A 684 -1.11 16.53 -10.75
C SER A 684 -2.15 15.49 -11.09
N GLY A 685 -3.42 15.79 -10.83
CA GLY A 685 -4.52 14.88 -11.14
C GLY A 685 -5.88 15.55 -11.08
N LEU A 686 -6.94 14.74 -11.07
CA LEU A 686 -8.31 15.20 -10.88
C LEU A 686 -8.75 15.14 -9.42
N THR A 687 -9.55 16.12 -9.02
CA THR A 687 -10.34 16.13 -7.79
C THR A 687 -11.74 16.60 -8.17
N ALA A 688 -12.73 15.72 -8.05
CA ALA A 688 -14.02 15.87 -8.72
C ALA A 688 -13.86 16.14 -10.23
N THR A 689 -14.15 17.38 -10.66
CA THR A 689 -13.98 17.85 -12.05
C THR A 689 -12.80 18.81 -12.22
N ASP A 690 -12.13 19.18 -11.13
CA ASP A 690 -11.04 20.16 -11.14
C ASP A 690 -9.67 19.48 -11.28
N VAL A 691 -8.73 20.19 -11.92
CA VAL A 691 -7.33 19.73 -11.99
C VAL A 691 -6.53 20.34 -10.84
N PHE A 692 -5.91 19.48 -10.04
CA PHE A 692 -5.09 19.87 -8.91
C PHE A 692 -3.58 19.74 -9.19
N ARG A 693 -2.80 20.45 -8.38
CA ARG A 693 -1.37 20.22 -8.15
C ARG A 693 -1.07 20.18 -6.65
N THR A 694 -0.27 19.22 -6.21
CA THR A 694 0.13 19.10 -4.79
C THR A 694 1.54 18.55 -4.64
N THR A 695 2.14 18.75 -3.46
CA THR A 695 3.47 18.25 -3.10
C THR A 695 3.39 17.25 -1.95
N PHE A 696 4.14 16.16 -2.07
CA PHE A 696 4.44 15.28 -0.96
C PHE A 696 5.93 15.36 -0.61
N THR A 697 6.24 15.58 0.66
CA THR A 697 7.62 15.52 1.16
C THR A 697 8.13 14.08 1.17
N THR A 698 9.44 13.90 1.35
CA THR A 698 10.08 12.57 1.27
C THR A 698 9.64 11.57 2.36
N ASP A 699 9.06 12.07 3.45
CA ASP A 699 8.42 11.33 4.55
C ASP A 699 6.89 11.13 4.34
N GLY A 700 6.35 11.61 3.22
CA GLY A 700 4.97 11.43 2.82
C GLY A 700 3.98 12.39 3.48
N ALA A 701 4.42 13.57 3.94
CA ALA A 701 3.51 14.62 4.34
C ALA A 701 3.00 15.42 3.12
N ASN A 702 1.69 15.60 3.03
CA ASN A 702 1.09 16.40 1.97
C ASN A 702 1.17 17.91 2.30
N LYS A 703 1.59 18.71 1.33
CA LYS A 703 1.78 20.17 1.45
C LYS A 703 1.22 20.86 0.21
N LEU A 704 0.78 22.10 0.40
CA LEU A 704 0.52 23.00 -0.71
C LEU A 704 1.79 23.17 -1.57
N PRO A 705 1.65 23.20 -2.90
CA PRO A 705 2.76 23.29 -3.84
C PRO A 705 3.38 24.69 -3.94
#